data_AF-A0A3B9ZZ54-F1
#
_entry.id   AF-A0A3B9ZZ54-F1
#
_cell.length_a   1.000
_cell.length_b   1.000
_cell.length_c   1.000
_cell.angle_alpha   90.00
_cell.angle_beta   90.00
_cell.angle_gamma   90.00
#
_symmetry.space_group_name_H-M   'P 1'
#
loop_
_entity.id
_entity.type
_entity.pdbx_description
1 polymer ?
#
loop_
_entity_poly.entity_id
_entity_poly.type
_entity_poly.pdbx_seq_one_letter_code
_entity_poly.pdbx_strand_id
1 'polypeptide(L)'
;MELLLSKFSTLNHKQLAALDKKYGWSLNLLELEAAQRYFKKLKREPTRGELETIAQTWSEHCKHKTFSGPVKFRSGRKVKRYKNLFKETIVKATRRLNKQWCLSVFKDNAGVVEFGAGGKWALAFKAETHNHPCALEPYGGAETGVGGVVRDIMGVGLGAKPVLNTDIFCFGRLDSKMKLPKNALGARRIFDGVVEGVRDYGNRMGIPTAAGAVVFDDGYALNPLVFVGCAGIIPRDKIHKKVSPGELIVVIGGSTGRDGIHGATFSSANIAEDTSNSAVQIGHALNEKKALDVLLKARDKNLYSAVTDCGAGGFSSAIGELASECGAIVELEKAELKDTAIEPWEIWVSESQERMVFAVPPKNLKRLAEIADGENCGYCVLGRFTGDNKLRVTFKGESVVALDNAFLHGGIPNYEKNAVFLSPATCNLPPKKIKKPYHQVLKSILSHPNVCSRRSIVSQYDHEVQGGTVVKPFVGPGQNGPSDAAVIWPQAATGDMKDFSGFAAAHGINPAVGRINPYLMALYAADEAVRNLLCVGADITRTALLDNFCAGSPKDPQVMGGLVLAAEGCYAAAMGYGAPFISGKDSFYNQSTDAAGRQYPVPLTLLISAVAPVEDIRKSFSMNLKRPGNPIYLAGTARKGMGGSIYNELYPSGNNALSGLDIKDSFKLYKALLSAMRSGYVMAAHDISDGGFAAAAAEMAFGGDFGADLCPELCFAESGISETELLFGESPSRLLLEVDKKSESDFLSLVSSLQVAKAGYVNNRAELIIINARGKELVKEKNAGLLACWERDLL
;
A
#
# COMPACT_ATOMS: atom_id res chain seq x y z
N MET A 1 -29.28 3.84 31.81
CA MET A 1 -28.69 3.73 30.46
C MET A 1 -28.15 2.33 30.21
N GLU A 2 -27.51 1.71 31.20
CA GLU A 2 -27.55 0.25 31.38
C GLU A 2 -28.97 -0.29 31.17
N LEU A 3 -29.98 0.48 31.60
CA LEU A 3 -31.42 0.25 31.38
C LEU A 3 -31.86 -0.05 29.92
N LEU A 4 -31.12 0.40 28.89
CA LEU A 4 -31.42 0.08 27.48
C LEU A 4 -30.71 -1.20 27.02
N LEU A 5 -29.47 -1.43 27.48
CA LEU A 5 -28.77 -2.70 27.25
C LEU A 5 -29.47 -3.86 27.96
N SER A 6 -30.00 -3.61 29.17
CA SER A 6 -30.81 -4.56 29.95
C SER A 6 -32.16 -4.89 29.32
N LYS A 7 -32.49 -4.30 28.16
CA LYS A 7 -33.68 -4.59 27.36
C LYS A 7 -33.34 -4.74 25.88
N PHE A 8 -32.06 -4.92 25.52
CA PHE A 8 -31.57 -4.96 24.15
C PHE A 8 -32.38 -5.93 23.28
N SER A 9 -32.69 -7.12 23.83
CA SER A 9 -33.49 -8.14 23.17
C SER A 9 -34.90 -7.67 22.79
N THR A 10 -35.47 -6.66 23.45
CA THR A 10 -36.86 -6.21 23.21
C THR A 10 -36.95 -4.86 22.48
N LEU A 11 -35.81 -4.23 22.16
CA LEU A 11 -35.77 -2.95 21.46
C LEU A 11 -36.31 -3.05 20.03
N ASN A 12 -37.06 -2.03 19.61
CA ASN A 12 -37.51 -1.87 18.23
C ASN A 12 -36.42 -1.21 17.35
N HIS A 13 -36.65 -1.12 16.03
CA HIS A 13 -35.66 -0.61 15.08
C HIS A 13 -35.19 0.82 15.38
N LYS A 14 -36.10 1.72 15.80
CA LYS A 14 -35.74 3.10 16.15
C LYS A 14 -34.85 3.14 17.38
N GLN A 15 -35.12 2.28 18.36
CA GLN A 15 -34.33 2.18 19.59
C GLN A 15 -32.96 1.56 19.33
N LEU A 16 -32.86 0.53 18.47
CA LEU A 16 -31.58 -0.05 18.05
C LEU A 16 -30.70 0.98 17.34
N ALA A 17 -31.25 1.73 16.38
CA ALA A 17 -30.53 2.78 15.67
C ALA A 17 -30.08 3.91 16.61
N ALA A 18 -30.91 4.29 17.59
CA ALA A 18 -30.54 5.28 18.59
C ALA A 18 -29.41 4.77 19.52
N LEU A 19 -29.38 3.47 19.80
CA LEU A 19 -28.35 2.83 20.61
C LEU A 19 -27.01 2.82 19.87
N ASP A 20 -27.00 2.39 18.61
CA ASP A 20 -25.81 2.41 17.75
C ASP A 20 -25.25 3.82 17.57
N LYS A 21 -26.10 4.80 17.23
CA LYS A 21 -25.68 6.21 17.11
C LYS A 21 -25.03 6.74 18.38
N LYS A 22 -25.50 6.29 19.54
CA LYS A 22 -24.98 6.73 20.84
C LYS A 22 -23.64 6.11 21.19
N TYR A 23 -23.45 4.83 20.91
CA TYR A 23 -22.23 4.11 21.29
C TYR A 23 -21.17 4.05 20.19
N GLY A 24 -21.49 4.44 18.96
CA GLY A 24 -20.52 4.52 17.87
C GLY A 24 -20.09 3.16 17.31
N TRP A 25 -20.91 2.11 17.50
CA TRP A 25 -20.60 0.77 17.00
C TRP A 25 -20.56 0.69 15.47
N SER A 26 -21.25 1.60 14.79
CA SER A 26 -21.36 1.63 13.32
C SER A 26 -21.91 0.33 12.74
N LEU A 27 -22.79 -0.35 13.49
CA LEU A 27 -23.51 -1.54 13.08
C LEU A 27 -24.79 -1.13 12.35
N ASN A 28 -25.03 -1.72 11.18
CA ASN A 28 -26.29 -1.52 10.48
C ASN A 28 -27.45 -2.26 11.18
N LEU A 29 -28.68 -1.91 10.80
CA LEU A 29 -29.87 -2.48 11.42
C LEU A 29 -29.92 -4.02 11.35
N LEU A 30 -29.49 -4.62 10.23
CA LEU A 30 -29.49 -6.09 10.09
C LEU A 30 -28.48 -6.75 11.02
N GLU A 31 -27.33 -6.13 11.24
CA GLU A 31 -26.29 -6.58 12.16
C GLU A 31 -26.78 -6.51 13.61
N LEU A 32 -27.40 -5.40 14.00
CA LEU A 32 -28.02 -5.24 15.33
C LEU A 32 -29.12 -6.27 15.57
N GLU A 33 -29.97 -6.53 14.57
CA GLU A 33 -31.00 -7.57 14.66
C GLU A 33 -30.40 -8.98 14.77
N ALA A 34 -29.28 -9.25 14.08
CA ALA A 34 -28.59 -10.54 14.19
C ALA A 34 -28.04 -10.74 15.60
N ALA A 35 -27.40 -9.73 16.18
CA ALA A 35 -27.00 -9.73 17.59
C ALA A 35 -28.22 -9.91 18.50
N GLN A 36 -29.32 -9.18 18.27
CA GLN A 36 -30.53 -9.29 19.08
C GLN A 36 -31.12 -10.71 19.06
N ARG A 37 -31.17 -11.36 17.89
CA ARG A 37 -31.62 -12.77 17.75
C ARG A 37 -30.72 -13.73 18.53
N TYR A 38 -29.41 -13.51 18.51
CA TYR A 38 -28.46 -14.33 19.26
C TYR A 38 -28.70 -14.26 20.77
N PHE A 39 -28.80 -13.05 21.34
CA PHE A 39 -29.04 -12.86 22.77
C PHE A 39 -30.45 -13.33 23.21
N LYS A 40 -31.47 -13.14 22.37
CA LYS A 40 -32.80 -13.77 22.57
C LYS A 40 -32.71 -15.29 22.72
N LYS A 41 -31.95 -15.95 21.84
CA LYS A 41 -31.76 -17.41 21.87
C LYS A 41 -31.04 -17.86 23.15
N LEU A 42 -30.07 -17.06 23.63
CA LEU A 42 -29.38 -17.32 24.90
C LEU A 42 -30.22 -17.01 26.15
N LYS A 43 -31.41 -16.38 25.99
CA LYS A 43 -32.29 -15.97 27.09
C LYS A 43 -31.59 -15.05 28.10
N ARG A 44 -30.71 -14.18 27.62
CA ARG A 44 -30.04 -13.15 28.41
C ARG A 44 -29.78 -11.91 27.58
N GLU A 45 -29.54 -10.80 28.25
CA GLU A 45 -29.11 -9.56 27.60
C GLU A 45 -27.59 -9.56 27.37
N PRO A 46 -27.09 -8.80 26.38
CA PRO A 46 -25.67 -8.62 26.17
C PRO A 46 -25.05 -7.71 27.24
N THR A 47 -23.78 -7.94 27.55
CA THR A 47 -22.94 -6.93 28.21
C THR A 47 -22.51 -5.85 27.20
N ARG A 48 -22.00 -4.72 27.70
CA ARG A 48 -21.35 -3.73 26.83
C ARG A 48 -20.17 -4.35 26.08
N GLY A 49 -19.27 -5.04 26.79
CA GLY A 49 -18.09 -5.67 26.18
C GLY A 49 -18.42 -6.63 25.04
N GLU A 50 -19.55 -7.34 25.11
CA GLU A 50 -20.00 -8.23 24.04
C GLU A 50 -20.41 -7.47 22.77
N LEU A 51 -21.18 -6.39 22.90
CA LEU A 51 -21.57 -5.58 21.74
C LEU A 51 -20.38 -4.81 21.16
N GLU A 52 -19.46 -4.33 21.99
CA GLU A 52 -18.21 -3.72 21.52
C GLU A 52 -17.36 -4.75 20.76
N THR A 53 -17.22 -5.98 21.27
CA THR A 53 -16.51 -7.07 20.58
C THR A 53 -17.16 -7.41 19.24
N ILE A 54 -18.49 -7.48 19.18
CA ILE A 54 -19.24 -7.71 17.93
C ILE A 54 -19.02 -6.54 16.96
N ALA A 55 -19.08 -5.29 17.43
CA ALA A 55 -18.90 -4.09 16.62
C ALA A 55 -17.52 -4.06 15.95
N GLN A 56 -16.47 -4.30 16.72
CA GLN A 56 -15.10 -4.36 16.20
C GLN A 56 -14.94 -5.52 15.21
N THR A 57 -15.39 -6.71 15.60
CA THR A 57 -15.24 -7.91 14.77
C THR A 57 -16.06 -7.85 13.49
N TRP A 58 -17.21 -7.17 13.47
CA TRP A 58 -18.09 -7.05 12.29
C TRP A 58 -17.93 -5.71 11.55
N SER A 59 -16.93 -4.91 11.92
CA SER A 59 -16.61 -3.66 11.25
C SER A 59 -16.24 -3.87 9.77
N GLU A 60 -16.31 -2.79 8.97
CA GLU A 60 -15.80 -2.85 7.59
C GLU A 60 -14.32 -3.18 7.58
N HIS A 61 -13.56 -2.58 8.51
CA HIS A 61 -12.12 -2.77 8.68
C HIS A 61 -11.71 -4.23 8.89
N CYS A 62 -12.50 -5.02 9.65
CA CYS A 62 -12.14 -6.41 10.00
C CYS A 62 -12.77 -7.47 9.09
N LYS A 63 -13.99 -7.25 8.54
CA LYS A 63 -14.67 -8.26 7.68
C LYS A 63 -14.70 -7.89 6.20
N HIS A 64 -14.23 -6.71 5.82
CA HIS A 64 -14.14 -6.24 4.43
C HIS A 64 -15.48 -6.42 3.70
N LYS A 65 -16.59 -6.04 4.34
CA LYS A 65 -17.96 -6.44 3.97
C LYS A 65 -18.33 -5.99 2.56
N THR A 66 -17.75 -4.91 2.08
CA THR A 66 -17.91 -4.39 0.72
C THR A 66 -17.37 -5.39 -0.31
N PHE A 67 -16.15 -5.88 -0.08
CA PHE A 67 -15.48 -6.83 -0.96
C PHE A 67 -15.93 -8.28 -0.77
N SER A 68 -16.33 -8.65 0.45
CA SER A 68 -16.73 -10.02 0.78
C SER A 68 -18.22 -10.32 0.55
N GLY A 69 -19.06 -9.28 0.44
CA GLY A 69 -20.49 -9.39 0.19
C GLY A 69 -20.87 -9.49 -1.30
N PRO A 70 -22.16 -9.80 -1.60
CA PRO A 70 -22.67 -9.90 -2.95
C PRO A 70 -22.88 -8.52 -3.57
N VAL A 71 -22.62 -8.42 -4.88
CA VAL A 71 -22.69 -7.17 -5.63
C VAL A 71 -23.43 -7.41 -6.94
N LYS A 72 -24.43 -6.58 -7.22
CA LYS A 72 -25.10 -6.49 -8.51
C LYS A 72 -24.56 -5.30 -9.28
N PHE A 73 -23.73 -5.57 -10.27
CA PHE A 73 -23.06 -4.56 -11.09
C PHE A 73 -23.79 -4.33 -12.42
N ARG A 74 -24.07 -3.07 -12.75
CA ARG A 74 -24.64 -2.65 -14.03
C ARG A 74 -23.68 -1.67 -14.73
N SER A 75 -23.34 -1.97 -15.98
CA SER A 75 -22.62 -1.06 -16.87
C SER A 75 -23.32 -1.00 -18.22
N GLY A 76 -23.94 0.15 -18.52
CA GLY A 76 -24.89 0.28 -19.63
C GLY A 76 -26.01 -0.77 -19.52
N ARG A 77 -26.18 -1.59 -20.57
CA ARG A 77 -27.18 -2.69 -20.60
C ARG A 77 -26.70 -4.00 -19.97
N LYS A 78 -25.41 -4.13 -19.63
CA LYS A 78 -24.84 -5.35 -19.07
C LYS A 78 -25.07 -5.39 -17.56
N VAL A 79 -25.48 -6.55 -17.05
CA VAL A 79 -25.63 -6.81 -15.61
C VAL A 79 -24.80 -8.04 -15.24
N LYS A 80 -23.94 -7.91 -14.23
CA LYS A 80 -23.13 -8.99 -13.65
C LYS A 80 -23.42 -9.08 -12.16
N ARG A 81 -23.38 -10.28 -11.60
CA ARG A 81 -23.54 -10.49 -10.15
C ARG A 81 -22.33 -11.23 -9.60
N TYR A 82 -21.86 -10.77 -8.45
CA TYR A 82 -20.83 -11.39 -7.64
C TYR A 82 -21.45 -11.85 -6.33
N LYS A 83 -21.04 -13.02 -5.84
CA LYS A 83 -21.35 -13.49 -4.49
C LYS A 83 -20.33 -12.97 -3.48
N ASN A 84 -19.07 -12.85 -3.91
CA ASN A 84 -17.98 -12.30 -3.12
C ASN A 84 -16.96 -11.70 -4.09
N LEU A 85 -16.96 -10.37 -4.23
CA LEU A 85 -16.16 -9.67 -5.23
C LEU A 85 -14.68 -10.05 -5.11
N PHE A 86 -14.11 -9.98 -3.90
CA PHE A 86 -12.70 -10.29 -3.64
C PHE A 86 -12.32 -11.73 -3.98
N LYS A 87 -13.14 -12.71 -3.59
CA LYS A 87 -12.88 -14.13 -3.88
C LYS A 87 -12.99 -14.44 -5.37
N GLU A 88 -13.85 -13.72 -6.09
CA GLU A 88 -14.12 -13.93 -7.52
C GLU A 88 -13.21 -13.12 -8.46
N THR A 89 -12.46 -12.15 -7.92
CA THR A 89 -11.43 -11.39 -8.63
C THR A 89 -10.04 -11.69 -8.08
N ILE A 90 -9.59 -11.02 -7.03
CA ILE A 90 -8.22 -11.05 -6.50
C ILE A 90 -7.79 -12.48 -6.12
N VAL A 91 -8.53 -13.15 -5.23
CA VAL A 91 -8.19 -14.51 -4.78
C VAL A 91 -8.28 -15.51 -5.94
N LYS A 92 -9.23 -15.32 -6.86
CA LYS A 92 -9.37 -16.18 -8.04
C LYS A 92 -8.16 -16.09 -8.96
N ALA A 93 -7.58 -14.91 -9.14
CA ALA A 93 -6.35 -14.74 -9.93
C ALA A 93 -5.21 -15.54 -9.30
N THR A 94 -4.92 -15.31 -8.02
CA THR A 94 -3.84 -16.01 -7.30
C THR A 94 -4.03 -17.52 -7.29
N ARG A 95 -5.25 -18.01 -7.03
CA ARG A 95 -5.56 -19.46 -7.10
C ARG A 95 -5.38 -20.06 -8.48
N ARG A 96 -5.73 -19.33 -9.54
CA ARG A 96 -5.56 -19.80 -10.93
C ARG A 96 -4.09 -19.83 -11.34
N LEU A 97 -3.31 -18.85 -10.90
CA LEU A 97 -1.88 -18.79 -11.17
C LEU A 97 -1.11 -19.87 -10.41
N ASN A 98 -1.55 -20.23 -9.20
CA ASN A 98 -1.07 -21.36 -8.40
C ASN A 98 0.48 -21.46 -8.33
N LYS A 99 1.13 -20.32 -8.11
CA LYS A 99 2.59 -20.22 -8.08
C LYS A 99 3.12 -20.92 -6.84
N GLN A 100 3.97 -21.93 -7.01
CA GLN A 100 4.52 -22.73 -5.91
C GLN A 100 5.42 -21.93 -4.95
N TRP A 101 5.99 -20.82 -5.44
CA TRP A 101 6.77 -19.90 -4.63
C TRP A 101 5.93 -18.95 -3.77
N CYS A 102 4.59 -18.94 -3.90
CA CYS A 102 3.70 -18.31 -2.93
C CYS A 102 3.46 -19.25 -1.75
N LEU A 103 4.07 -18.95 -0.60
CA LEU A 103 4.13 -19.88 0.54
C LEU A 103 2.94 -19.72 1.50
N SER A 104 2.50 -18.48 1.75
CA SER A 104 1.30 -18.17 2.55
C SER A 104 0.63 -16.91 1.98
N VAL A 105 -0.62 -17.04 1.52
CA VAL A 105 -1.37 -15.93 0.91
C VAL A 105 -2.79 -15.91 1.47
N PHE A 106 -3.28 -14.73 1.84
CA PHE A 106 -4.63 -14.52 2.42
C PHE A 106 -4.94 -15.38 3.65
N LYS A 107 -3.94 -15.69 4.47
CA LYS A 107 -4.06 -16.56 5.67
C LYS A 107 -3.45 -15.98 6.94
N ASP A 108 -2.63 -14.94 6.79
CA ASP A 108 -1.83 -14.35 7.86
C ASP A 108 -1.78 -12.83 7.64
N ASN A 109 -1.12 -12.10 8.54
CA ASN A 109 -1.05 -10.64 8.54
C ASN A 109 -0.42 -10.07 7.27
N ALA A 110 0.43 -10.85 6.58
CA ALA A 110 1.04 -10.49 5.31
C ALA A 110 1.04 -11.65 4.30
N GLY A 111 1.33 -11.31 3.05
CA GLY A 111 1.59 -12.28 1.99
C GLY A 111 3.05 -12.72 2.04
N VAL A 112 3.31 -14.02 1.90
CA VAL A 112 4.64 -14.63 2.04
C VAL A 112 5.03 -15.38 0.78
N VAL A 113 6.21 -15.06 0.25
CA VAL A 113 6.80 -15.68 -0.95
C VAL A 113 8.18 -16.25 -0.64
N GLU A 114 8.63 -17.22 -1.42
CA GLU A 114 9.96 -17.81 -1.28
C GLU A 114 11.08 -16.80 -1.60
N PHE A 115 12.15 -16.84 -0.81
CA PHE A 115 13.29 -15.93 -0.92
C PHE A 115 14.65 -16.64 -0.71
N GLY A 116 15.71 -16.08 -1.30
CA GLY A 116 17.11 -16.47 -1.07
C GLY A 116 17.56 -17.72 -1.82
N ALA A 117 18.88 -17.94 -1.83
CA ALA A 117 19.48 -19.09 -2.49
C ALA A 117 19.02 -20.40 -1.82
N GLY A 118 18.50 -21.33 -2.62
CA GLY A 118 17.97 -22.61 -2.12
C GLY A 118 16.66 -22.50 -1.32
N GLY A 119 16.00 -21.33 -1.31
CA GLY A 119 14.66 -21.17 -0.74
C GLY A 119 14.55 -21.42 0.75
N LYS A 120 15.63 -21.18 1.52
CA LYS A 120 15.68 -21.33 2.99
C LYS A 120 14.91 -20.25 3.73
N TRP A 121 14.73 -19.11 3.07
CA TRP A 121 14.07 -17.94 3.61
C TRP A 121 12.75 -17.69 2.88
N ALA A 122 11.94 -16.83 3.47
CA ALA A 122 10.74 -16.29 2.85
C ALA A 122 10.70 -14.77 3.06
N LEU A 123 10.13 -14.08 2.09
CA LEU A 123 9.86 -12.65 2.10
C LEU A 123 8.36 -12.45 2.38
N ALA A 124 8.05 -11.72 3.45
CA ALA A 124 6.73 -11.25 3.75
C ALA A 124 6.59 -9.79 3.30
N PHE A 125 5.45 -9.41 2.71
CA PHE A 125 5.16 -8.03 2.36
C PHE A 125 3.70 -7.67 2.64
N LYS A 126 3.50 -6.51 3.24
CA LYS A 126 2.20 -5.94 3.59
C LYS A 126 2.23 -4.43 3.36
N ALA A 127 1.10 -3.90 2.92
CA ALA A 127 0.80 -2.49 2.90
C ALA A 127 -0.56 -2.27 3.58
N GLU A 128 -0.66 -1.17 4.30
CA GLU A 128 -1.81 -0.71 5.08
C GLU A 128 -2.09 0.77 4.77
N THR A 129 -3.20 1.28 5.31
CA THR A 129 -3.59 2.69 5.17
C THR A 129 -3.95 3.30 6.50
N HIS A 130 -3.66 4.60 6.70
CA HIS A 130 -4.01 5.31 7.93
C HIS A 130 -4.63 6.69 7.69
N ASN A 131 -5.63 6.74 6.80
CA ASN A 131 -6.16 7.97 6.18
C ASN A 131 -6.89 8.90 7.16
N HIS A 132 -7.98 8.44 7.80
CA HIS A 132 -8.80 9.28 8.68
C HIS A 132 -8.02 9.82 9.88
N PRO A 133 -7.17 9.02 10.57
CA PRO A 133 -6.34 9.55 11.64
C PRO A 133 -5.40 10.64 11.15
N CYS A 134 -4.76 10.46 9.97
CA CYS A 134 -3.89 11.46 9.38
C CYS A 134 -4.61 12.75 8.96
N ALA A 135 -5.93 12.69 8.70
CA ALA A 135 -6.73 13.88 8.41
C ALA A 135 -6.93 14.77 9.65
N LEU A 136 -6.95 14.17 10.85
CA LEU A 136 -7.26 14.83 12.12
C LEU A 136 -6.00 15.21 12.91
N GLU A 137 -5.07 14.26 13.02
CA GLU A 137 -3.79 14.41 13.72
C GLU A 137 -2.71 13.71 12.86
N PRO A 138 -2.09 14.47 11.93
CA PRO A 138 -1.22 13.90 10.90
C PRO A 138 0.01 13.16 11.43
N TYR A 139 0.63 13.66 12.50
CA TYR A 139 1.89 13.12 13.03
C TYR A 139 1.69 11.75 13.66
N GLY A 140 0.85 11.67 14.69
CA GLY A 140 0.49 10.44 15.38
C GLY A 140 -0.20 9.46 14.45
N GLY A 141 -1.08 9.96 13.58
CA GLY A 141 -1.71 9.15 12.53
C GLY A 141 -0.69 8.43 11.65
N ALA A 142 0.36 9.10 11.18
CA ALA A 142 1.38 8.48 10.36
C ALA A 142 2.28 7.51 11.17
N GLU A 143 2.67 7.89 12.38
CA GLU A 143 3.46 7.05 13.28
C GLU A 143 2.78 5.70 13.56
N THR A 144 1.51 5.73 13.96
CA THR A 144 0.75 4.52 14.28
C THR A 144 0.47 3.67 13.04
N GLY A 145 0.37 4.31 11.87
CA GLY A 145 0.29 3.62 10.59
C GLY A 145 1.54 2.79 10.32
N VAL A 146 2.73 3.41 10.41
CA VAL A 146 4.02 2.74 10.23
C VAL A 146 4.20 1.62 11.27
N GLY A 147 3.98 1.91 12.55
CA GLY A 147 4.07 0.89 13.60
C GLY A 147 3.09 -0.26 13.38
N GLY A 148 1.86 0.02 12.97
CA GLY A 148 0.88 -1.01 12.63
C GLY A 148 1.38 -1.99 11.57
N VAL A 149 1.84 -1.49 10.43
CA VAL A 149 2.32 -2.36 9.33
C VAL A 149 3.65 -3.06 9.66
N VAL A 150 4.49 -2.46 10.51
CA VAL A 150 5.68 -3.14 11.03
C VAL A 150 5.28 -4.31 11.94
N ARG A 151 4.27 -4.13 12.80
CA ARG A 151 3.72 -5.21 13.63
C ARG A 151 3.04 -6.30 12.81
N ASP A 152 2.41 -5.97 11.69
CA ASP A 152 1.89 -6.98 10.77
C ASP A 152 3.00 -7.93 10.32
N ILE A 153 4.16 -7.40 9.93
CA ILE A 153 5.34 -8.19 9.55
C ILE A 153 5.91 -8.96 10.74
N MET A 154 5.95 -8.36 11.93
CA MET A 154 6.30 -9.07 13.16
C MET A 154 5.32 -10.20 13.50
N GLY A 155 4.05 -10.11 13.09
CA GLY A 155 3.01 -11.11 13.32
C GLY A 155 2.99 -12.26 12.31
N VAL A 156 3.75 -12.18 11.21
CA VAL A 156 3.78 -13.22 10.18
C VAL A 156 4.40 -14.51 10.70
N GLY A 157 3.67 -15.63 10.64
CA GLY A 157 4.14 -16.91 11.13
C GLY A 157 4.60 -16.82 12.59
N LEU A 158 5.83 -17.25 12.87
CA LEU A 158 6.45 -17.09 14.19
C LEU A 158 7.31 -15.82 14.27
N GLY A 159 7.14 -14.87 13.36
CA GLY A 159 7.75 -13.55 13.40
C GLY A 159 8.83 -13.32 12.35
N ALA A 160 8.56 -12.41 11.41
CA ALA A 160 9.54 -11.95 10.43
C ALA A 160 10.33 -10.74 10.96
N LYS A 161 11.56 -10.57 10.48
CA LYS A 161 12.36 -9.37 10.75
C LYS A 161 12.09 -8.32 9.66
N PRO A 162 11.56 -7.14 10.00
CA PRO A 162 11.42 -6.03 9.06
C PRO A 162 12.76 -5.58 8.47
N VAL A 163 12.81 -5.35 7.16
CA VAL A 163 14.01 -4.95 6.41
C VAL A 163 13.79 -3.79 5.43
N LEU A 164 12.55 -3.40 5.20
CA LEU A 164 12.19 -2.28 4.33
C LEU A 164 10.83 -1.72 4.75
N ASN A 165 10.74 -0.40 4.85
CA ASN A 165 9.48 0.34 4.86
C ASN A 165 9.26 1.04 3.51
N THR A 166 7.99 1.23 3.15
CA THR A 166 7.58 1.98 1.95
C THR A 166 6.49 2.99 2.28
N ASP A 167 6.47 4.14 1.64
CA ASP A 167 5.49 5.20 1.91
C ASP A 167 4.90 5.82 0.64
N ILE A 168 3.58 5.78 0.51
CA ILE A 168 2.88 6.36 -0.65
C ILE A 168 1.80 7.28 -0.13
N PHE A 169 1.84 8.54 -0.56
CA PHE A 169 0.94 9.57 -0.05
C PHE A 169 0.11 10.22 -1.15
N CYS A 170 -1.15 10.50 -0.85
CA CYS A 170 -2.00 11.38 -1.66
C CYS A 170 -2.44 12.57 -0.81
N PHE A 171 -2.05 13.78 -1.23
CA PHE A 171 -2.36 15.01 -0.51
C PHE A 171 -3.14 16.01 -1.37
N GLY A 172 -3.88 16.90 -0.71
CA GLY A 172 -4.34 18.14 -1.35
C GLY A 172 -3.15 18.93 -1.91
N ARG A 173 -3.40 19.73 -2.95
CA ARG A 173 -2.35 20.62 -3.47
C ARG A 173 -1.88 21.57 -2.37
N LEU A 174 -0.57 21.71 -2.19
CA LEU A 174 0.00 22.55 -1.13
C LEU A 174 -0.30 24.03 -1.33
N ASP A 175 -0.52 24.44 -2.58
CA ASP A 175 -0.92 25.79 -2.99
C ASP A 175 -2.44 25.96 -3.16
N SER A 176 -3.24 24.99 -2.69
CA SER A 176 -4.69 24.99 -2.86
C SER A 176 -5.33 26.21 -2.19
N LYS A 177 -6.23 26.86 -2.93
CA LYS A 177 -7.03 28.00 -2.44
C LYS A 177 -8.40 27.57 -1.93
N MET A 178 -8.61 26.27 -1.74
CA MET A 178 -9.89 25.74 -1.29
C MET A 178 -10.25 26.30 0.10
N LYS A 179 -11.51 26.75 0.25
CA LYS A 179 -12.04 27.14 1.56
C LYS A 179 -12.28 25.89 2.39
N LEU A 180 -11.58 25.78 3.52
CA LEU A 180 -11.67 24.64 4.43
C LEU A 180 -12.86 24.77 5.39
N PRO A 181 -13.50 23.65 5.78
CA PRO A 181 -14.38 23.57 6.95
C PRO A 181 -13.66 24.03 8.23
N LYS A 182 -14.42 24.47 9.24
CA LYS A 182 -13.89 25.11 10.46
C LYS A 182 -12.83 24.28 11.21
N ASN A 183 -12.93 22.96 11.16
CA ASN A 183 -12.06 22.02 11.89
C ASN A 183 -11.11 21.23 10.97
N ALA A 184 -11.12 21.49 9.66
CA ALA A 184 -10.25 20.77 8.73
C ALA A 184 -8.84 21.37 8.73
N LEU A 185 -7.83 20.51 8.65
CA LEU A 185 -6.44 20.92 8.51
C LEU A 185 -6.11 21.28 7.05
N GLY A 186 -5.21 22.23 6.85
CA GLY A 186 -4.71 22.56 5.51
C GLY A 186 -3.71 21.53 5.00
N ALA A 187 -3.63 21.37 3.67
CA ALA A 187 -2.79 20.36 3.02
C ALA A 187 -1.31 20.42 3.44
N ARG A 188 -0.73 21.62 3.62
CA ARG A 188 0.64 21.80 4.12
C ARG A 188 0.84 21.18 5.51
N ARG A 189 -0.06 21.48 6.45
CA ARG A 189 0.01 20.94 7.82
C ARG A 189 -0.15 19.42 7.85
N ILE A 190 -1.03 18.87 7.00
CA ILE A 190 -1.19 17.42 6.87
C ILE A 190 0.09 16.80 6.30
N PHE A 191 0.62 17.35 5.22
CA PHE A 191 1.86 16.89 4.60
C PHE A 191 3.01 16.86 5.60
N ASP A 192 3.27 17.98 6.29
CA ASP A 192 4.42 18.11 7.18
C ASP A 192 4.32 17.10 8.32
N GLY A 193 3.16 17.01 8.98
CA GLY A 193 2.98 16.07 10.08
C GLY A 193 3.04 14.60 9.65
N VAL A 194 2.50 14.22 8.48
CA VAL A 194 2.62 12.84 7.99
C VAL A 194 4.08 12.48 7.72
N VAL A 195 4.83 13.34 7.03
CA VAL A 195 6.27 13.11 6.74
C VAL A 195 7.08 13.03 8.03
N GLU A 196 6.81 13.91 9.00
CA GLU A 196 7.46 13.87 10.32
C GLU A 196 7.14 12.58 11.09
N GLY A 197 5.89 12.11 11.07
CA GLY A 197 5.50 10.88 11.76
C GLY A 197 6.12 9.63 11.14
N VAL A 198 6.14 9.53 9.79
CA VAL A 198 6.81 8.42 9.10
C VAL A 198 8.31 8.41 9.38
N ARG A 199 8.95 9.59 9.32
CA ARG A 199 10.36 9.79 9.66
C ARG A 199 10.65 9.28 11.06
N ASP A 200 9.94 9.80 12.06
CA ASP A 200 10.25 9.57 13.46
C ASP A 200 10.06 8.11 13.84
N TYR A 201 9.00 7.46 13.36
CA TYR A 201 8.76 6.05 13.67
C TYR A 201 9.75 5.12 12.95
N GLY A 202 9.92 5.27 11.63
CA GLY A 202 10.79 4.42 10.82
C GLY A 202 12.26 4.50 11.27
N ASN A 203 12.77 5.72 11.49
CA ASN A 203 14.15 5.95 11.91
C ASN A 203 14.41 5.36 13.30
N ARG A 204 13.50 5.56 14.27
CA ARG A 204 13.65 5.03 15.63
C ARG A 204 13.50 3.51 15.69
N MET A 205 12.71 2.92 14.80
CA MET A 205 12.65 1.46 14.63
C MET A 205 13.92 0.87 14.01
N GLY A 206 14.70 1.68 13.29
CA GLY A 206 15.89 1.24 12.57
C GLY A 206 15.55 0.38 11.35
N ILE A 207 14.51 0.77 10.60
CA ILE A 207 14.08 0.12 9.36
C ILE A 207 14.17 1.16 8.25
N PRO A 208 14.87 0.88 7.13
CA PRO A 208 15.03 1.86 6.09
C PRO A 208 13.71 2.11 5.34
N THR A 209 13.33 3.38 5.14
CA THR A 209 12.22 3.77 4.25
C THR A 209 12.81 4.17 2.90
N ALA A 210 12.77 3.25 1.93
CA ALA A 210 13.56 3.39 0.70
C ALA A 210 12.76 3.33 -0.61
N ALA A 211 11.45 3.09 -0.57
CA ALA A 211 10.58 3.14 -1.75
C ALA A 211 9.28 3.88 -1.43
N GLY A 212 8.84 4.75 -2.33
CA GLY A 212 7.66 5.56 -2.08
C GLY A 212 7.23 6.42 -3.25
N ALA A 213 6.13 7.14 -3.08
CA ALA A 213 5.57 8.06 -4.07
C ALA A 213 4.67 9.12 -3.41
N VAL A 214 4.47 10.25 -4.09
CA VAL A 214 3.51 11.27 -3.65
C VAL A 214 2.69 11.78 -4.82
N VAL A 215 1.37 11.85 -4.61
CA VAL A 215 0.39 12.38 -5.54
C VAL A 215 -0.29 13.59 -4.91
N PHE A 216 -0.25 14.73 -5.60
CA PHE A 216 -0.96 15.95 -5.23
C PHE A 216 -2.18 16.16 -6.11
N ASP A 217 -3.34 16.31 -5.48
CA ASP A 217 -4.61 16.56 -6.15
C ASP A 217 -5.61 17.16 -5.15
N ASP A 218 -6.37 18.18 -5.56
CA ASP A 218 -7.36 18.82 -4.68
C ASP A 218 -8.44 17.86 -4.16
N GLY A 219 -8.70 16.75 -4.85
CA GLY A 219 -9.59 15.68 -4.39
C GLY A 219 -9.20 15.06 -3.04
N TYR A 220 -7.94 15.22 -2.60
CA TYR A 220 -7.45 14.77 -1.29
C TYR A 220 -7.36 15.90 -0.26
N ALA A 221 -7.87 17.09 -0.56
CA ALA A 221 -7.66 18.28 0.27
C ALA A 221 -8.36 18.22 1.64
N LEU A 222 -9.42 17.41 1.80
CA LEU A 222 -10.08 17.17 3.09
C LEU A 222 -9.74 15.80 3.70
N ASN A 223 -9.28 14.85 2.89
CA ASN A 223 -8.92 13.51 3.32
C ASN A 223 -7.65 13.10 2.57
N PRO A 224 -6.48 13.07 3.24
CA PRO A 224 -5.29 12.50 2.64
C PRO A 224 -5.46 10.99 2.52
N LEU A 225 -4.69 10.38 1.62
CA LEU A 225 -4.45 8.94 1.66
C LEU A 225 -3.02 8.71 2.08
N VAL A 226 -2.83 7.90 3.11
CA VAL A 226 -1.51 7.59 3.68
C VAL A 226 -1.34 6.09 3.66
N PHE A 227 -0.61 5.60 2.65
CA PHE A 227 -0.25 4.21 2.51
C PHE A 227 1.13 3.99 3.10
N VAL A 228 1.26 2.97 3.94
CA VAL A 228 2.51 2.57 4.57
C VAL A 228 2.68 1.06 4.37
N GLY A 229 3.87 0.64 3.99
CA GLY A 229 4.21 -0.75 3.74
C GLY A 229 5.45 -1.18 4.49
N CYS A 230 5.55 -2.47 4.76
CA CYS A 230 6.70 -3.08 5.39
C CYS A 230 6.97 -4.46 4.80
N ALA A 231 8.22 -4.73 4.44
CA ALA A 231 8.68 -6.05 4.02
C ALA A 231 9.62 -6.64 5.08
N GLY A 232 9.54 -7.97 5.27
CA GLY A 232 10.35 -8.68 6.25
C GLY A 232 10.81 -10.05 5.81
N ILE A 233 11.91 -10.52 6.39
CA ILE A 233 12.49 -11.83 6.13
C ILE A 233 12.21 -12.79 7.30
N ILE A 234 11.80 -14.01 6.97
CA ILE A 234 11.52 -15.07 7.94
C ILE A 234 12.13 -16.40 7.48
N PRO A 235 12.68 -17.24 8.39
CA PRO A 235 13.07 -18.59 8.02
C PRO A 235 11.86 -19.39 7.51
N ARG A 236 12.05 -20.21 6.46
CA ARG A 236 10.95 -20.92 5.82
C ARG A 236 10.22 -21.90 6.76
N ASP A 237 10.91 -22.47 7.74
CA ASP A 237 10.32 -23.37 8.74
C ASP A 237 9.50 -22.63 9.83
N LYS A 238 9.52 -21.30 9.84
CA LYS A 238 8.81 -20.45 10.81
C LYS A 238 7.57 -19.76 10.24
N ILE A 239 7.20 -20.01 8.99
CA ILE A 239 6.04 -19.38 8.33
C ILE A 239 4.68 -19.88 8.84
N HIS A 240 4.65 -20.98 9.60
CA HIS A 240 3.43 -21.58 10.11
C HIS A 240 3.34 -21.35 11.63
N LYS A 241 2.18 -20.86 12.06
CA LYS A 241 1.80 -20.69 13.45
C LYS A 241 0.55 -21.52 13.77
N LYS A 242 0.45 -22.01 15.00
CA LYS A 242 -0.74 -22.73 15.48
C LYS A 242 -0.89 -22.58 16.99
N VAL A 243 -2.10 -22.24 17.42
CA VAL A 243 -2.49 -22.21 18.83
C VAL A 243 -2.91 -23.59 19.29
N SER A 244 -2.51 -23.99 20.49
CA SER A 244 -2.94 -25.22 21.15
C SER A 244 -3.70 -24.93 22.46
N PRO A 245 -4.78 -25.66 22.77
CA PRO A 245 -5.45 -25.55 24.07
C PRO A 245 -4.49 -25.73 25.24
N GLY A 246 -4.61 -24.88 26.26
CA GLY A 246 -3.74 -24.88 27.44
C GLY A 246 -2.50 -24.00 27.31
N GLU A 247 -2.19 -23.47 26.12
CA GLU A 247 -1.17 -22.43 25.97
C GLU A 247 -1.61 -21.13 26.63
N LEU A 248 -0.64 -20.41 27.19
CA LEU A 248 -0.84 -19.13 27.84
C LEU A 248 -1.02 -18.03 26.80
N ILE A 249 -1.90 -17.08 27.12
CA ILE A 249 -2.04 -15.83 26.37
C ILE A 249 -1.08 -14.83 26.99
N VAL A 250 0.02 -14.52 26.29
CA VAL A 250 1.05 -13.60 26.77
C VAL A 250 1.07 -12.36 25.87
N VAL A 251 1.03 -11.18 26.47
CA VAL A 251 1.18 -9.91 25.75
C VAL A 251 2.59 -9.40 26.00
N ILE A 252 3.25 -8.91 24.95
CA ILE A 252 4.58 -8.28 25.03
C ILE A 252 4.47 -6.88 24.42
N GLY A 253 5.13 -5.91 25.06
CA GLY A 253 5.29 -4.55 24.56
C GLY A 253 4.62 -3.48 25.42
N GLY A 254 3.81 -2.62 24.82
CA GLY A 254 3.22 -1.44 25.48
C GLY A 254 2.10 -1.77 26.49
N SER A 255 1.97 -0.92 27.51
CA SER A 255 0.86 -0.98 28.47
C SER A 255 -0.47 -0.48 27.87
N THR A 256 -1.60 -0.95 28.38
CA THR A 256 -2.94 -0.67 27.86
C THR A 256 -3.55 0.58 28.50
N GLY A 257 -4.04 1.51 27.70
CA GLY A 257 -4.71 2.75 28.13
C GLY A 257 -6.02 3.01 27.38
N ARG A 258 -6.64 4.17 27.60
CA ARG A 258 -7.84 4.61 26.86
C ARG A 258 -7.46 5.18 25.50
N ASP A 259 -6.71 4.41 24.73
CA ASP A 259 -6.15 4.84 23.47
C ASP A 259 -6.98 4.24 22.32
N GLY A 260 -7.41 5.09 21.37
CA GLY A 260 -8.09 4.66 20.13
C GLY A 260 -9.32 3.78 20.34
N ILE A 261 -10.05 3.97 21.46
CA ILE A 261 -11.34 3.29 21.66
C ILE A 261 -12.24 3.68 20.49
N HIS A 262 -12.78 2.68 19.78
CA HIS A 262 -13.57 2.83 18.56
C HIS A 262 -12.79 3.19 17.29
N GLY A 263 -11.48 2.98 17.22
CA GLY A 263 -10.68 3.26 16.02
C GLY A 263 -11.14 2.50 14.77
N ALA A 264 -11.39 1.18 14.87
CA ALA A 264 -11.86 0.38 13.72
C ALA A 264 -13.28 0.75 13.24
N THR A 265 -14.16 1.17 14.15
CA THR A 265 -15.51 1.63 13.78
C THR A 265 -15.46 3.07 13.24
N PHE A 266 -14.57 3.91 13.77
CA PHE A 266 -14.29 5.26 13.29
C PHE A 266 -13.80 5.27 11.84
N SER A 267 -12.84 4.40 11.49
CA SER A 267 -12.35 4.26 10.11
C SER A 267 -13.38 3.62 9.16
N SER A 268 -14.46 3.06 9.70
CA SER A 268 -15.57 2.46 8.94
C SER A 268 -16.72 3.45 8.68
N ALA A 269 -16.55 4.73 9.04
CA ALA A 269 -17.55 5.79 8.90
C ALA A 269 -16.98 7.07 8.27
N ASN A 270 -17.86 7.99 7.89
CA ASN A 270 -17.44 9.31 7.38
C ASN A 270 -16.94 10.20 8.54
N ILE A 271 -15.99 11.09 8.27
CA ILE A 271 -15.54 12.09 9.25
C ILE A 271 -16.63 13.15 9.46
N ALA A 272 -17.10 13.31 10.70
CA ALA A 272 -18.07 14.32 11.11
C ALA A 272 -17.40 15.57 11.73
N GLU A 273 -18.10 16.71 11.75
CA GLU A 273 -17.55 17.98 12.25
C GLU A 273 -17.21 17.99 13.75
N ASP A 274 -17.84 17.11 14.55
CA ASP A 274 -17.69 16.97 16.00
C ASP A 274 -16.71 15.86 16.42
N THR A 275 -15.97 15.30 15.47
CA THR A 275 -14.99 14.24 15.75
C THR A 275 -13.84 14.77 16.63
N SER A 276 -13.58 14.10 17.76
CA SER A 276 -12.51 14.47 18.69
C SER A 276 -11.13 14.00 18.21
N ASN A 277 -10.14 14.90 18.24
CA ASN A 277 -8.74 14.57 17.97
C ASN A 277 -8.12 13.59 18.98
N SER A 278 -8.74 13.44 20.16
CA SER A 278 -8.29 12.49 21.19
C SER A 278 -8.40 11.02 20.77
N ALA A 279 -9.03 10.72 19.62
CA ALA A 279 -9.11 9.39 19.07
C ALA A 279 -7.80 8.94 18.39
N VAL A 280 -6.92 9.86 18.00
CA VAL A 280 -5.64 9.55 17.35
C VAL A 280 -4.54 9.41 18.41
N GLN A 281 -3.82 8.29 18.37
CA GLN A 281 -2.76 7.98 19.32
C GLN A 281 -1.41 8.49 18.83
N ILE A 282 -0.47 8.65 19.75
CA ILE A 282 0.94 8.87 19.45
C ILE A 282 1.66 7.54 19.65
N GLY A 283 2.45 7.15 18.66
CA GLY A 283 3.20 5.90 18.70
C GLY A 283 4.45 6.02 19.57
N HIS A 284 4.99 4.88 20.00
CA HIS A 284 6.24 4.80 20.77
C HIS A 284 7.18 3.74 20.17
N ALA A 285 7.79 4.06 19.04
CA ALA A 285 8.70 3.19 18.28
C ALA A 285 9.75 2.44 19.12
N LEU A 286 10.32 3.06 20.17
CA LEU A 286 11.31 2.39 21.02
C LEU A 286 10.73 1.19 21.79
N ASN A 287 9.43 1.21 22.13
CA ASN A 287 8.79 0.07 22.79
C ASN A 287 8.55 -1.06 21.79
N GLU A 288 8.16 -0.73 20.57
CA GLU A 288 8.01 -1.72 19.49
C GLU A 288 9.35 -2.35 19.13
N LYS A 289 10.43 -1.55 19.10
CA LYS A 289 11.78 -2.05 18.85
C LYS A 289 12.20 -3.10 19.90
N LYS A 290 11.92 -2.84 21.18
CA LYS A 290 12.14 -3.83 22.25
C LYS A 290 11.29 -5.09 22.03
N ALA A 291 10.02 -4.93 21.68
CA ALA A 291 9.13 -6.06 21.40
C ALA A 291 9.63 -6.91 20.21
N LEU A 292 10.13 -6.26 19.15
CA LEU A 292 10.77 -6.92 18.02
C LEU A 292 12.00 -7.73 18.45
N ASP A 293 12.87 -7.17 19.29
CA ASP A 293 14.08 -7.86 19.75
C ASP A 293 13.75 -9.08 20.63
N VAL A 294 12.75 -8.96 21.52
CA VAL A 294 12.22 -10.10 22.30
C VAL A 294 11.65 -11.17 21.38
N LEU A 295 10.81 -10.77 20.41
CA LEU A 295 10.14 -11.66 19.48
C LEU A 295 11.16 -12.49 18.67
N LEU A 296 12.17 -11.84 18.08
CA LEU A 296 13.20 -12.54 17.30
C LEU A 296 14.02 -13.51 18.16
N LYS A 297 14.45 -13.07 19.37
CA LYS A 297 15.20 -13.92 20.31
C LYS A 297 14.38 -15.13 20.79
N ALA A 298 13.08 -14.94 21.01
CA ALA A 298 12.16 -15.99 21.44
C ALA A 298 11.80 -16.96 20.30
N ARG A 299 11.63 -16.47 19.06
CA ARG A 299 11.42 -17.28 17.85
C ARG A 299 12.55 -18.26 17.64
N ASP A 300 13.79 -17.76 17.69
CA ASP A 300 14.99 -18.56 17.41
C ASP A 300 15.22 -19.65 18.48
N LYS A 301 14.60 -19.49 19.65
CA LYS A 301 14.56 -20.46 20.75
C LYS A 301 13.28 -21.32 20.78
N ASN A 302 12.36 -21.13 19.83
CA ASN A 302 11.07 -21.83 19.73
C ASN A 302 10.22 -21.73 21.01
N LEU A 303 10.10 -20.53 21.58
CA LEU A 303 9.44 -20.34 22.87
C LEU A 303 7.92 -20.18 22.81
N TYR A 304 7.35 -19.95 21.63
CA TYR A 304 5.91 -19.78 21.42
C TYR A 304 5.46 -20.46 20.13
N SER A 305 4.16 -20.71 20.03
CA SER A 305 3.54 -21.47 18.93
C SER A 305 2.74 -20.60 17.96
N ALA A 306 2.36 -19.40 18.40
CA ALA A 306 1.75 -18.38 17.55
C ALA A 306 2.01 -16.98 18.10
N VAL A 307 1.98 -16.00 17.20
CA VAL A 307 2.04 -14.57 17.50
C VAL A 307 1.12 -13.81 16.55
N THR A 308 0.56 -12.69 17.00
CA THR A 308 -0.16 -11.73 16.15
C THR A 308 0.02 -10.31 16.69
N ASP A 309 -0.15 -9.32 15.82
CA ASP A 309 -0.21 -7.91 16.22
C ASP A 309 -1.47 -7.62 17.07
N CYS A 310 -1.41 -6.55 17.85
CA CYS A 310 -2.57 -6.03 18.58
C CYS A 310 -2.89 -4.60 18.12
N GLY A 311 -3.47 -4.48 16.92
CA GLY A 311 -3.93 -3.23 16.34
C GLY A 311 -5.41 -2.92 16.61
N ALA A 312 -6.17 -2.72 15.53
CA ALA A 312 -7.58 -2.33 15.57
C ALA A 312 -8.45 -3.32 16.35
N GLY A 313 -9.34 -2.82 17.20
CA GLY A 313 -10.12 -3.64 18.14
C GLY A 313 -9.34 -4.26 19.31
N GLY A 314 -8.02 -4.04 19.39
CA GLY A 314 -7.21 -4.40 20.55
C GLY A 314 -7.17 -5.90 20.86
N PHE A 315 -7.20 -6.22 22.15
CA PHE A 315 -7.24 -7.62 22.62
C PHE A 315 -8.45 -8.38 22.07
N SER A 316 -9.58 -7.69 21.84
CA SER A 316 -10.78 -8.30 21.27
C SER A 316 -10.55 -8.90 19.89
N SER A 317 -9.77 -8.23 19.03
CA SER A 317 -9.42 -8.75 17.71
C SER A 317 -8.28 -9.75 17.82
N ALA A 318 -7.16 -9.36 18.42
CA ALA A 318 -5.95 -10.18 18.46
C ALA A 318 -6.17 -11.55 19.14
N ILE A 319 -6.77 -11.56 20.33
CA ILE A 319 -7.08 -12.81 21.03
C ILE A 319 -8.30 -13.49 20.39
N GLY A 320 -9.30 -12.74 19.93
CA GLY A 320 -10.50 -13.29 19.28
C GLY A 320 -10.19 -14.05 17.98
N GLU A 321 -9.20 -13.61 17.21
CA GLU A 321 -8.72 -14.27 16.00
C GLU A 321 -7.88 -15.51 16.33
N LEU A 322 -6.88 -15.39 17.22
CA LEU A 322 -6.07 -16.53 17.66
C LEU A 322 -6.92 -17.62 18.32
N ALA A 323 -7.97 -17.23 19.04
CA ALA A 323 -8.88 -18.13 19.72
C ALA A 323 -10.00 -18.66 18.82
N SER A 324 -10.13 -18.22 17.55
CA SER A 324 -11.31 -18.45 16.72
C SER A 324 -11.69 -19.92 16.51
N GLU A 325 -10.71 -20.85 16.55
CA GLU A 325 -10.92 -22.29 16.39
C GLU A 325 -10.85 -23.10 17.71
N CYS A 326 -10.50 -22.47 18.84
CA CYS A 326 -10.24 -23.20 20.10
C CYS A 326 -10.94 -22.60 21.33
N GLY A 327 -11.07 -21.27 21.40
CA GLY A 327 -11.61 -20.54 22.55
C GLY A 327 -10.52 -19.97 23.45
N ALA A 328 -10.92 -19.10 24.38
CA ALA A 328 -10.01 -18.45 25.32
C ALA A 328 -10.70 -18.11 26.64
N ILE A 329 -9.92 -18.12 27.72
CA ILE A 329 -10.25 -17.48 28.99
C ILE A 329 -9.23 -16.36 29.22
N VAL A 330 -9.72 -15.12 29.34
CA VAL A 330 -8.94 -13.91 29.53
C VAL A 330 -9.35 -13.24 30.84
N GLU A 331 -8.35 -12.82 31.62
CA GLU A 331 -8.47 -12.15 32.92
C GLU A 331 -7.86 -10.75 32.80
N LEU A 332 -8.71 -9.74 32.58
CA LEU A 332 -8.29 -8.37 32.24
C LEU A 332 -7.58 -7.64 33.38
N GLU A 333 -7.80 -8.06 34.63
CA GLU A 333 -7.08 -7.53 35.79
C GLU A 333 -5.57 -7.80 35.74
N LYS A 334 -5.12 -8.70 34.86
CA LYS A 334 -3.70 -9.02 34.64
C LYS A 334 -3.05 -8.17 33.55
N ALA A 335 -3.80 -7.32 32.85
CA ALA A 335 -3.24 -6.43 31.85
C ALA A 335 -2.36 -5.36 32.52
N GLU A 336 -1.23 -5.03 31.90
CA GLU A 336 -0.47 -3.84 32.28
C GLU A 336 -1.26 -2.61 31.84
N LEU A 337 -1.56 -1.70 32.77
CA LEU A 337 -2.40 -0.53 32.52
C LEU A 337 -1.61 0.77 32.64
N LYS A 338 -1.88 1.73 31.77
CA LYS A 338 -1.40 3.13 31.89
C LYS A 338 -2.15 3.90 32.97
N ASP A 339 -3.43 3.57 33.15
CA ASP A 339 -4.35 4.20 34.08
C ASP A 339 -5.25 3.13 34.71
N THR A 340 -5.39 3.12 36.03
CA THR A 340 -6.26 2.20 36.77
C THR A 340 -7.75 2.55 36.71
N ALA A 341 -8.12 3.74 36.22
CA ALA A 341 -9.51 4.17 36.07
C ALA A 341 -10.18 3.67 34.77
N ILE A 342 -9.45 2.95 33.92
CA ILE A 342 -9.98 2.36 32.69
C ILE A 342 -11.04 1.29 32.99
N GLU A 343 -12.17 1.34 32.28
CA GLU A 343 -13.25 0.38 32.46
C GLU A 343 -12.89 -0.99 31.84
N PRO A 344 -13.42 -2.12 32.34
CA PRO A 344 -13.04 -3.44 31.84
C PRO A 344 -13.26 -3.64 30.34
N TRP A 345 -14.38 -3.14 29.80
CA TRP A 345 -14.64 -3.23 28.36
C TRP A 345 -13.68 -2.35 27.55
N GLU A 346 -13.17 -1.25 28.12
CA GLU A 346 -12.17 -0.38 27.49
C GLU A 346 -10.80 -1.08 27.43
N ILE A 347 -10.38 -1.78 28.49
CA ILE A 347 -9.15 -2.59 28.48
C ILE A 347 -9.19 -3.59 27.32
N TRP A 348 -10.35 -4.23 27.13
CA TRP A 348 -10.53 -5.28 26.13
C TRP A 348 -10.46 -4.80 24.69
N VAL A 349 -11.01 -3.61 24.39
CA VAL A 349 -11.07 -3.06 23.02
C VAL A 349 -10.08 -1.94 22.76
N SER A 350 -9.26 -1.60 23.76
CA SER A 350 -8.23 -0.56 23.65
C SER A 350 -7.27 -0.88 22.50
N GLU A 351 -7.02 0.12 21.67
CA GLU A 351 -6.13 0.02 20.52
C GLU A 351 -4.74 0.58 20.84
N SER A 352 -4.32 0.61 22.13
CA SER A 352 -2.96 1.03 22.51
C SER A 352 -1.90 0.36 21.64
N GLN A 353 -0.92 1.15 21.18
CA GLN A 353 0.11 0.70 20.26
C GLN A 353 1.18 -0.23 20.89
N GLU A 354 2.07 -0.73 20.04
CA GLU A 354 3.27 -1.51 20.39
C GLU A 354 3.00 -2.79 21.17
N ARG A 355 1.86 -3.45 20.94
CA ARG A 355 1.49 -4.71 21.61
C ARG A 355 1.47 -5.86 20.62
N MET A 356 2.01 -7.01 21.07
CA MET A 356 1.97 -8.29 20.35
C MET A 356 1.39 -9.35 21.28
N VAL A 357 0.53 -10.24 20.75
CA VAL A 357 -0.10 -11.32 21.52
C VAL A 357 0.48 -12.67 21.11
N PHE A 358 0.93 -13.45 22.08
CA PHE A 358 1.60 -14.74 21.91
C PHE A 358 0.79 -15.88 22.52
N ALA A 359 0.85 -17.04 21.85
CA ALA A 359 0.46 -18.33 22.42
C ALA A 359 1.71 -19.07 22.91
N VAL A 360 1.87 -19.17 24.23
CA VAL A 360 3.11 -19.63 24.87
C VAL A 360 2.86 -20.93 25.65
N PRO A 361 3.56 -22.03 25.33
CA PRO A 361 3.56 -23.21 26.17
C PRO A 361 3.97 -22.87 27.61
N PRO A 362 3.25 -23.31 28.66
CA PRO A 362 3.53 -22.91 30.04
C PRO A 362 4.99 -23.14 30.49
N LYS A 363 5.60 -24.24 30.03
CA LYS A 363 7.01 -24.59 30.30
C LYS A 363 8.02 -23.55 29.78
N ASN A 364 7.64 -22.76 28.78
CA ASN A 364 8.50 -21.76 28.14
C ASN A 364 8.38 -20.37 28.77
N LEU A 365 7.36 -20.11 29.59
CA LEU A 365 7.07 -18.78 30.13
C LEU A 365 8.28 -18.18 30.86
N LYS A 366 8.93 -18.95 31.74
CA LYS A 366 10.09 -18.47 32.50
C LYS A 366 11.20 -17.99 31.55
N ARG A 367 11.47 -18.76 30.49
CA ARG A 367 12.53 -18.40 29.54
C ARG A 367 12.16 -17.19 28.68
N LEU A 368 10.89 -17.05 28.34
CA LEU A 368 10.39 -15.87 27.62
C LEU A 368 10.50 -14.61 28.48
N ALA A 369 10.11 -14.69 29.76
CA ALA A 369 10.25 -13.62 30.75
C ALA A 369 11.70 -13.15 30.89
N GLU A 370 12.65 -14.08 31.04
CA GLU A 370 14.08 -13.74 31.11
C GLU A 370 14.59 -12.95 29.89
N ILE A 371 14.03 -13.20 28.70
CA ILE A 371 14.37 -12.44 27.48
C ILE A 371 13.71 -11.07 27.51
N ALA A 372 12.42 -11.00 27.87
CA ALA A 372 11.70 -9.74 27.96
C ALA A 372 12.35 -8.77 28.97
N ASP A 373 12.72 -9.27 30.15
CA ASP A 373 13.45 -8.51 31.17
C ASP A 373 14.81 -8.02 30.65
N GLY A 374 15.53 -8.88 29.91
CA GLY A 374 16.83 -8.54 29.32
C GLY A 374 16.77 -7.41 28.28
N GLU A 375 15.65 -7.29 27.54
CA GLU A 375 15.41 -6.19 26.61
C GLU A 375 14.67 -5.00 27.25
N ASN A 376 14.38 -5.05 28.56
CA ASN A 376 13.57 -4.07 29.26
C ASN A 376 12.21 -3.83 28.57
N CYS A 377 11.55 -4.94 28.18
CA CYS A 377 10.27 -4.99 27.50
C CYS A 377 9.18 -5.51 28.45
N GLY A 378 8.07 -4.79 28.57
CA GLY A 378 6.94 -5.18 29.39
C GLY A 378 6.27 -6.45 28.87
N TYR A 379 5.75 -7.27 29.77
CA TYR A 379 4.97 -8.46 29.41
C TYR A 379 3.97 -8.84 30.50
N CYS A 380 2.83 -9.41 30.09
CA CYS A 380 1.85 -9.95 31.03
C CYS A 380 1.19 -11.23 30.53
N VAL A 381 0.71 -12.05 31.46
CA VAL A 381 -0.03 -13.29 31.17
C VAL A 381 -1.51 -13.02 31.42
N LEU A 382 -2.30 -12.91 30.35
CA LEU A 382 -3.72 -12.56 30.42
C LEU A 382 -4.63 -13.76 30.64
N GLY A 383 -4.14 -14.99 30.46
CA GLY A 383 -4.97 -16.18 30.62
C GLY A 383 -4.48 -17.34 29.77
N ARG A 384 -5.40 -18.10 29.20
CA ARG A 384 -5.10 -19.30 28.41
C ARG A 384 -6.09 -19.56 27.29
N PHE A 385 -5.61 -20.20 26.23
CA PHE A 385 -6.46 -20.77 25.19
C PHE A 385 -7.17 -22.03 25.69
N THR A 386 -8.41 -22.25 25.24
CA THR A 386 -9.24 -23.40 25.59
C THR A 386 -9.50 -24.28 24.37
N GLY A 387 -10.30 -25.34 24.52
CA GLY A 387 -10.69 -26.24 23.41
C GLY A 387 -12.21 -26.34 23.22
N ASP A 388 -12.98 -25.41 23.79
CA ASP A 388 -14.45 -25.44 23.82
C ASP A 388 -15.10 -24.36 22.94
N ASN A 389 -14.30 -23.68 22.12
CA ASN A 389 -14.71 -22.71 21.11
C ASN A 389 -15.50 -21.50 21.66
N LYS A 390 -15.23 -21.13 22.91
CA LYS A 390 -15.87 -20.01 23.60
C LYS A 390 -14.85 -18.94 23.97
N LEU A 391 -15.19 -17.69 23.72
CA LEU A 391 -14.46 -16.52 24.19
C LEU A 391 -15.06 -16.06 25.52
N ARG A 392 -14.30 -16.22 26.60
CA ARG A 392 -14.65 -15.77 27.95
C ARG A 392 -13.65 -14.75 28.42
N VAL A 393 -14.13 -13.57 28.78
CA VAL A 393 -13.31 -12.46 29.29
C VAL A 393 -13.89 -12.04 30.62
N THR A 394 -13.06 -11.99 31.65
CA THR A 394 -13.45 -11.58 33.01
C THR A 394 -12.61 -10.41 33.50
N PHE A 395 -13.15 -9.67 34.46
CA PHE A 395 -12.40 -8.70 35.26
C PHE A 395 -12.76 -8.87 36.72
N LYS A 396 -11.78 -9.22 37.56
CA LYS A 396 -11.98 -9.48 39.01
C LYS A 396 -13.09 -10.52 39.27
N GLY A 397 -13.15 -11.54 38.43
CA GLY A 397 -14.15 -12.62 38.49
C GLY A 397 -15.52 -12.30 37.85
N GLU A 398 -15.79 -11.05 37.47
CA GLU A 398 -17.03 -10.68 36.79
C GLU A 398 -16.93 -10.90 35.28
N SER A 399 -18.00 -11.40 34.65
CA SER A 399 -18.03 -11.68 33.21
C SER A 399 -18.17 -10.40 32.38
N VAL A 400 -17.15 -10.09 31.56
CA VAL A 400 -17.15 -8.96 30.62
C VAL A 400 -17.62 -9.40 29.24
N VAL A 401 -17.16 -10.57 28.75
CA VAL A 401 -17.55 -11.14 27.45
C VAL A 401 -17.76 -12.64 27.59
N ALA A 402 -18.87 -13.17 27.06
CA ALA A 402 -19.14 -14.60 26.99
C ALA A 402 -19.81 -14.96 25.66
N LEU A 403 -19.01 -15.08 24.60
CA LEU A 403 -19.47 -15.32 23.23
C LEU A 403 -19.04 -16.69 22.69
N ASP A 404 -19.91 -17.27 21.85
CA ASP A 404 -19.56 -18.42 21.02
C ASP A 404 -18.81 -17.92 19.78
N ASN A 405 -17.64 -18.49 19.50
CA ASN A 405 -16.82 -18.07 18.36
C ASN A 405 -17.52 -18.30 17.01
N ALA A 406 -18.35 -19.34 16.89
CA ALA A 406 -19.09 -19.60 15.66
C ALA A 406 -20.09 -18.47 15.36
N PHE A 407 -20.71 -17.90 16.40
CA PHE A 407 -21.53 -16.69 16.23
C PHE A 407 -20.67 -15.46 15.96
N LEU A 408 -19.61 -15.25 16.74
CA LEU A 408 -18.76 -14.06 16.58
C LEU A 408 -18.16 -13.96 15.17
N HIS A 409 -17.73 -15.07 14.59
CA HIS A 409 -17.07 -15.07 13.26
C HIS A 409 -18.00 -15.41 12.09
N GLY A 410 -19.15 -16.06 12.35
CA GLY A 410 -20.08 -16.53 11.31
C GLY A 410 -21.49 -15.92 11.38
N GLY A 411 -21.79 -15.09 12.38
CA GLY A 411 -23.13 -14.56 12.64
C GLY A 411 -23.49 -13.29 11.87
N ILE A 412 -22.53 -12.70 11.14
CA ILE A 412 -22.75 -11.46 10.39
C ILE A 412 -23.72 -11.67 9.21
N PRO A 413 -24.77 -10.83 9.06
CA PRO A 413 -25.70 -10.94 7.94
C PRO A 413 -25.05 -10.50 6.63
N ASN A 414 -25.50 -11.10 5.52
CA ASN A 414 -25.03 -10.77 4.19
C ASN A 414 -26.13 -10.09 3.36
N TYR A 415 -25.80 -9.02 2.63
CA TYR A 415 -26.76 -8.24 1.83
C TYR A 415 -26.16 -7.78 0.50
N GLU A 416 -26.99 -7.77 -0.55
CA GLU A 416 -26.57 -7.43 -1.91
C GLU A 416 -26.44 -5.91 -2.10
N LYS A 417 -25.26 -5.47 -2.55
CA LYS A 417 -24.96 -4.07 -2.88
C LYS A 417 -25.22 -3.80 -4.36
N ASN A 418 -25.71 -2.61 -4.68
CA ASN A 418 -25.89 -2.18 -6.07
C ASN A 418 -24.65 -1.40 -6.53
N ALA A 419 -24.18 -1.70 -7.73
CA ALA A 419 -23.03 -1.03 -8.35
C ALA A 419 -23.40 -0.60 -9.77
N VAL A 420 -23.02 0.62 -10.15
CA VAL A 420 -23.33 1.21 -11.46
C VAL A 420 -22.10 1.90 -12.00
N PHE A 421 -21.76 1.67 -13.27
CA PHE A 421 -20.74 2.45 -13.96
C PHE A 421 -21.30 3.06 -15.25
N LEU A 422 -21.04 4.36 -15.41
CA LEU A 422 -21.36 5.13 -16.60
C LEU A 422 -20.03 5.63 -17.18
N SER A 423 -19.68 5.16 -18.38
CA SER A 423 -18.47 5.62 -19.04
C SER A 423 -18.58 7.10 -19.39
N PRO A 424 -17.57 7.93 -19.08
CA PRO A 424 -17.56 9.33 -19.48
C PRO A 424 -17.41 9.48 -21.00
N ALA A 425 -17.90 10.60 -21.54
CA ALA A 425 -17.68 10.95 -22.93
C ALA A 425 -16.18 11.12 -23.21
N THR A 426 -15.69 10.54 -24.30
CA THR A 426 -14.26 10.52 -24.65
C THR A 426 -13.99 11.35 -25.91
N CYS A 427 -12.95 12.18 -25.86
CA CYS A 427 -12.40 12.95 -26.96
C CYS A 427 -10.94 12.55 -27.16
N ASN A 428 -10.60 12.12 -28.38
CA ASN A 428 -9.25 11.69 -28.76
C ASN A 428 -8.66 12.58 -29.88
N LEU A 429 -9.05 13.85 -29.92
CA LEU A 429 -8.45 14.79 -30.87
C LEU A 429 -7.02 15.12 -30.41
N PRO A 430 -6.04 15.24 -31.32
CA PRO A 430 -4.69 15.60 -30.93
C PRO A 430 -4.68 16.97 -30.23
N PRO A 431 -3.85 17.15 -29.20
CA PRO A 431 -3.73 18.45 -28.54
C PRO A 431 -3.43 19.56 -29.54
N LYS A 432 -4.18 20.66 -29.45
CA LYS A 432 -3.87 21.85 -30.26
C LYS A 432 -2.47 22.33 -29.91
N LYS A 433 -1.70 22.73 -30.93
CA LYS A 433 -0.38 23.30 -30.75
C LYS A 433 -0.48 24.58 -29.90
N ILE A 434 0.18 24.59 -28.75
CA ILE A 434 0.27 25.78 -27.89
C ILE A 434 1.39 26.70 -28.38
N LYS A 435 1.30 28.00 -28.03
CA LYS A 435 2.33 29.00 -28.39
C LYS A 435 3.65 28.78 -27.66
N LYS A 436 3.61 28.10 -26.51
CA LYS A 436 4.76 27.88 -25.63
C LYS A 436 5.72 26.84 -26.26
N PRO A 437 7.02 27.13 -26.37
CA PRO A 437 8.00 26.17 -26.87
C PRO A 437 8.09 24.91 -26.00
N TYR A 438 8.36 23.74 -26.60
CA TYR A 438 8.36 22.47 -25.86
C TYR A 438 9.41 22.38 -24.77
N HIS A 439 10.57 23.04 -24.89
CA HIS A 439 11.54 23.10 -23.78
C HIS A 439 10.98 23.77 -22.52
N GLN A 440 10.13 24.79 -22.67
CA GLN A 440 9.48 25.44 -21.54
C GLN A 440 8.29 24.63 -21.00
N VAL A 441 7.66 23.82 -21.85
CA VAL A 441 6.64 22.85 -21.43
C VAL A 441 7.29 21.78 -20.56
N LEU A 442 8.42 21.21 -21.00
CA LEU A 442 9.22 20.26 -20.23
C LEU A 442 9.63 20.83 -18.88
N LYS A 443 10.17 22.06 -18.84
CA LYS A 443 10.50 22.73 -17.57
C LYS A 443 9.29 22.86 -16.63
N SER A 444 8.12 23.20 -17.16
CA SER A 444 6.89 23.28 -16.35
C SER A 444 6.41 21.92 -15.85
N ILE A 445 6.59 20.85 -16.64
CA ILE A 445 6.29 19.48 -16.23
C ILE A 445 7.27 19.03 -15.14
N LEU A 446 8.57 19.23 -15.31
CA LEU A 446 9.59 18.87 -14.31
C LEU A 446 9.38 19.62 -12.99
N SER A 447 8.87 20.86 -13.02
CA SER A 447 8.51 21.63 -11.82
C SER A 447 7.12 21.31 -11.26
N HIS A 448 6.37 20.38 -11.86
CA HIS A 448 5.06 19.99 -11.38
C HIS A 448 5.20 19.20 -10.07
N PRO A 449 4.35 19.44 -9.04
CA PRO A 449 4.43 18.69 -7.78
C PRO A 449 4.28 17.17 -7.94
N ASN A 450 3.73 16.66 -9.03
CA ASN A 450 3.64 15.22 -9.31
C ASN A 450 4.85 14.64 -10.08
N VAL A 451 5.83 15.47 -10.47
CA VAL A 451 7.02 15.05 -11.24
C VAL A 451 8.33 15.47 -10.57
N CYS A 452 8.35 16.62 -9.90
CA CYS A 452 9.57 17.18 -9.33
C CYS A 452 10.22 16.27 -8.27
N SER A 453 11.46 16.56 -7.90
CA SER A 453 12.22 15.76 -6.93
C SER A 453 11.48 15.53 -5.62
N ARG A 454 11.60 14.32 -5.07
CA ARG A 454 11.08 13.96 -3.74
C ARG A 454 12.12 14.13 -2.64
N ARG A 455 13.26 14.78 -2.94
CA ARG A 455 14.43 14.84 -2.05
C ARG A 455 14.10 15.43 -0.69
N SER A 456 13.24 16.43 -0.61
CA SER A 456 12.86 17.08 0.65
C SER A 456 12.05 16.18 1.60
N ILE A 457 11.42 15.12 1.09
CA ILE A 457 10.79 14.07 1.89
C ILE A 457 11.85 13.01 2.24
N VAL A 458 12.44 12.41 1.21
CA VAL A 458 13.32 11.24 1.33
C VAL A 458 14.56 11.50 2.19
N SER A 459 15.14 12.70 2.11
CA SER A 459 16.34 13.05 2.91
C SER A 459 16.09 13.11 4.41
N GLN A 460 14.83 13.12 4.84
CA GLN A 460 14.47 13.05 6.25
C GLN A 460 14.52 11.61 6.78
N TYR A 461 14.35 10.62 5.91
CA TYR A 461 14.27 9.21 6.28
C TYR A 461 15.65 8.54 6.25
N ASP A 462 15.88 7.67 7.21
CA ASP A 462 16.95 6.71 7.12
C ASP A 462 16.60 5.69 6.01
N HIS A 463 17.52 5.55 5.06
CA HIS A 463 17.44 4.59 3.96
C HIS A 463 18.71 3.72 3.89
N GLU A 464 19.56 3.74 4.92
CA GLU A 464 20.85 3.03 4.99
C GLU A 464 20.94 2.03 6.15
N VAL A 465 20.15 2.22 7.21
CA VAL A 465 20.15 1.38 8.41
C VAL A 465 19.97 -0.08 8.03
N GLN A 466 20.64 -0.96 8.77
CA GLN A 466 20.84 -2.38 8.45
C GLN A 466 21.81 -2.67 7.29
N GLY A 467 22.27 -1.65 6.55
CA GLY A 467 23.29 -1.76 5.51
C GLY A 467 22.85 -2.57 4.29
N GLY A 468 21.54 -2.62 4.02
CA GLY A 468 20.94 -3.49 3.01
C GLY A 468 20.47 -2.78 1.73
N THR A 469 20.39 -1.45 1.69
CA THR A 469 19.85 -0.72 0.53
C THR A 469 20.89 -0.62 -0.58
N VAL A 470 20.65 -1.31 -1.70
CA VAL A 470 21.58 -1.42 -2.83
C VAL A 470 21.25 -0.37 -3.89
N VAL A 471 20.02 -0.36 -4.38
CA VAL A 471 19.50 0.72 -5.22
C VAL A 471 18.69 1.63 -4.32
N LYS A 472 19.19 2.86 -4.16
CA LYS A 472 18.68 3.90 -3.26
C LYS A 472 17.61 4.74 -3.97
N PRO A 473 16.83 5.55 -3.25
CA PRO A 473 15.82 6.43 -3.85
C PRO A 473 16.38 7.40 -4.90
N PHE A 474 17.64 7.82 -4.73
CA PHE A 474 18.38 8.60 -5.71
C PHE A 474 19.61 7.84 -6.19
N VAL A 475 19.96 8.04 -7.46
CA VAL A 475 21.04 7.34 -8.14
C VAL A 475 21.91 8.28 -8.98
N GLY A 476 23.03 7.76 -9.44
CA GLY A 476 24.02 8.51 -10.23
C GLY A 476 25.09 9.21 -9.39
N PRO A 477 26.13 9.77 -10.05
CA PRO A 477 27.28 10.34 -9.36
C PRO A 477 26.91 11.49 -8.42
N GLY A 478 26.02 12.38 -8.87
CA GLY A 478 25.49 13.48 -8.07
C GLY A 478 24.28 13.12 -7.19
N GLN A 479 23.84 11.85 -7.19
CA GLN A 479 22.59 11.42 -6.53
C GLN A 479 21.38 12.22 -7.02
N ASN A 480 21.35 12.62 -8.29
CA ASN A 480 20.36 13.53 -8.86
C ASN A 480 19.31 12.84 -9.74
N GLY A 481 19.45 11.55 -10.03
CA GLY A 481 18.42 10.77 -10.73
C GLY A 481 17.48 10.12 -9.72
N PRO A 482 16.14 10.15 -9.91
CA PRO A 482 15.24 9.29 -9.16
C PRO A 482 15.52 7.81 -9.48
N SER A 483 15.19 6.88 -8.58
CA SER A 483 15.18 5.45 -8.89
C SER A 483 13.76 4.97 -9.16
N ASP A 484 13.59 4.08 -10.14
CA ASP A 484 12.30 3.42 -10.43
C ASP A 484 11.85 2.50 -9.28
N ALA A 485 12.80 1.87 -8.57
CA ALA A 485 12.53 0.92 -7.49
C ALA A 485 13.69 0.87 -6.47
N ALA A 486 13.39 0.40 -5.25
CA ALA A 486 14.43 0.08 -4.27
C ALA A 486 14.87 -1.38 -4.43
N VAL A 487 16.16 -1.66 -4.27
CA VAL A 487 16.70 -3.02 -4.18
C VAL A 487 17.32 -3.23 -2.81
N ILE A 488 16.87 -4.27 -2.11
CA ILE A 488 17.29 -4.59 -0.74
C ILE A 488 18.03 -5.92 -0.71
N TRP A 489 19.22 -5.91 -0.12
CA TRP A 489 20.00 -7.06 0.30
C TRP A 489 19.82 -7.27 1.81
N PRO A 490 18.96 -8.22 2.24
CA PRO A 490 18.54 -8.31 3.64
C PRO A 490 19.52 -9.12 4.51
N GLN A 491 20.84 -8.91 4.33
CA GLN A 491 21.89 -9.64 5.06
C GLN A 491 21.76 -9.53 6.58
N ALA A 492 21.28 -8.38 7.07
CA ALA A 492 21.07 -8.16 8.49
C ALA A 492 19.99 -9.10 9.08
N ALA A 493 19.08 -9.61 8.25
CA ALA A 493 18.05 -10.55 8.67
C ALA A 493 18.44 -12.01 8.40
N THR A 494 19.18 -12.30 7.33
CA THR A 494 19.61 -13.66 7.00
C THR A 494 20.87 -14.09 7.76
N GLY A 495 21.74 -13.15 8.14
CA GLY A 495 23.06 -13.42 8.70
C GLY A 495 24.05 -14.05 7.72
N ASP A 496 23.69 -14.17 6.44
CA ASP A 496 24.52 -14.81 5.41
C ASP A 496 25.15 -13.76 4.48
N MET A 497 26.41 -13.40 4.77
CA MET A 497 27.19 -12.44 3.98
C MET A 497 27.67 -12.99 2.63
N LYS A 498 27.39 -14.26 2.30
CA LYS A 498 27.79 -14.91 1.05
C LYS A 498 26.61 -15.10 0.09
N ASP A 499 25.38 -14.98 0.57
CA ASP A 499 24.19 -14.98 -0.26
C ASP A 499 23.86 -13.56 -0.71
N PHE A 500 24.14 -13.25 -1.99
CA PHE A 500 23.84 -11.95 -2.61
C PHE A 500 22.41 -11.85 -3.16
N SER A 501 21.53 -12.79 -2.81
CA SER A 501 20.11 -12.70 -3.12
C SER A 501 19.49 -11.47 -2.46
N GLY A 502 18.76 -10.68 -3.22
CA GLY A 502 17.97 -9.55 -2.75
C GLY A 502 16.57 -9.57 -3.31
N PHE A 503 15.81 -8.52 -3.04
CA PHE A 503 14.51 -8.29 -3.66
C PHE A 503 14.37 -6.81 -4.02
N ALA A 504 13.56 -6.53 -5.04
CA ALA A 504 13.17 -5.18 -5.39
C ALA A 504 11.73 -4.92 -4.94
N ALA A 505 11.43 -3.68 -4.58
CA ALA A 505 10.09 -3.19 -4.27
C ALA A 505 9.79 -1.96 -5.13
N ALA A 506 8.61 -1.97 -5.76
CA ALA A 506 8.14 -0.88 -6.62
C ALA A 506 6.62 -0.69 -6.47
N HIS A 507 6.14 0.44 -6.97
CA HIS A 507 4.76 0.86 -6.81
C HIS A 507 4.23 1.47 -8.11
N GLY A 508 2.92 1.42 -8.29
CA GLY A 508 2.21 2.18 -9.32
C GLY A 508 0.87 2.69 -8.79
N ILE A 509 0.52 3.91 -9.16
CA ILE A 509 -0.65 4.63 -8.66
C ILE A 509 -1.07 5.71 -9.66
N ASN A 510 -2.30 5.67 -10.18
CA ASN A 510 -2.76 6.67 -11.13
C ASN A 510 -4.27 7.01 -10.98
N PRO A 511 -4.65 7.80 -9.96
CA PRO A 511 -6.04 8.18 -9.73
C PRO A 511 -6.61 9.07 -10.85
N ALA A 512 -5.77 9.78 -11.60
CA ALA A 512 -6.20 10.59 -12.74
C ALA A 512 -6.80 9.73 -13.86
N VAL A 513 -6.18 8.59 -14.16
CA VAL A 513 -6.75 7.53 -15.03
C VAL A 513 -8.01 6.93 -14.39
N GLY A 514 -8.00 6.72 -13.07
CA GLY A 514 -9.13 6.18 -12.29
C GLY A 514 -10.43 6.97 -12.43
N ARG A 515 -10.36 8.30 -12.55
CA ARG A 515 -11.53 9.16 -12.79
C ARG A 515 -12.21 8.90 -14.13
N ILE A 516 -11.47 8.40 -15.12
CA ILE A 516 -11.96 8.16 -16.47
C ILE A 516 -12.35 6.68 -16.62
N ASN A 517 -11.47 5.77 -16.19
CA ASN A 517 -11.67 4.33 -16.29
C ASN A 517 -10.95 3.56 -15.17
N PRO A 518 -11.68 3.15 -14.11
CA PRO A 518 -11.10 2.40 -12.99
C PRO A 518 -10.50 1.03 -13.37
N TYR A 519 -10.99 0.39 -14.43
CA TYR A 519 -10.41 -0.87 -14.91
C TYR A 519 -9.01 -0.61 -15.49
N LEU A 520 -8.86 0.43 -16.33
CA LEU A 520 -7.55 0.80 -16.88
C LEU A 520 -6.60 1.33 -15.82
N MET A 521 -7.09 2.04 -14.80
CA MET A 521 -6.27 2.44 -13.64
C MET A 521 -5.56 1.24 -13.01
N ALA A 522 -6.28 0.15 -12.76
CA ALA A 522 -5.67 -1.05 -12.19
C ALA A 522 -4.63 -1.68 -13.12
N LEU A 523 -4.82 -1.62 -14.44
CA LEU A 523 -3.82 -2.10 -15.38
C LEU A 523 -2.58 -1.20 -15.44
N TYR A 524 -2.77 0.12 -15.43
CA TYR A 524 -1.68 1.11 -15.46
C TYR A 524 -0.83 1.00 -14.20
N ALA A 525 -1.46 0.97 -13.02
CA ALA A 525 -0.76 0.84 -11.75
C ALA A 525 0.03 -0.48 -11.67
N ALA A 526 -0.53 -1.59 -12.17
CA ALA A 526 0.19 -2.86 -12.21
C ALA A 526 1.32 -2.88 -13.24
N ASP A 527 1.13 -2.26 -14.42
CA ASP A 527 2.17 -2.14 -15.44
C ASP A 527 3.36 -1.33 -14.93
N GLU A 528 3.10 -0.16 -14.35
CA GLU A 528 4.10 0.72 -13.77
C GLU A 528 4.90 0.02 -12.67
N ALA A 529 4.23 -0.64 -11.72
CA ALA A 529 4.91 -1.39 -10.66
C ALA A 529 5.80 -2.52 -11.22
N VAL A 530 5.32 -3.28 -12.22
CA VAL A 530 6.11 -4.36 -12.85
C VAL A 530 7.28 -3.81 -13.67
N ARG A 531 7.06 -2.72 -14.40
CA ARG A 531 8.06 -2.07 -15.25
C ARG A 531 9.17 -1.45 -14.40
N ASN A 532 8.84 -0.85 -13.27
CA ASN A 532 9.80 -0.31 -12.31
C ASN A 532 10.68 -1.41 -11.68
N LEU A 533 10.11 -2.58 -11.36
CA LEU A 533 10.89 -3.75 -10.95
C LEU A 533 11.87 -4.20 -12.06
N LEU A 534 11.45 -4.16 -13.32
CA LEU A 534 12.31 -4.48 -14.46
C LEU A 534 13.47 -3.48 -14.59
N CYS A 535 13.24 -2.16 -14.42
CA CYS A 535 14.25 -1.12 -14.55
C CYS A 535 15.48 -1.34 -13.64
N VAL A 536 15.29 -2.00 -12.49
CA VAL A 536 16.38 -2.35 -11.55
C VAL A 536 16.91 -3.79 -11.71
N GLY A 537 16.40 -4.54 -12.68
CA GLY A 537 16.83 -5.89 -13.03
C GLY A 537 16.20 -7.03 -12.21
N ALA A 538 15.08 -6.79 -11.54
CA ALA A 538 14.40 -7.83 -10.77
C ALA A 538 13.75 -8.89 -11.68
N ASP A 539 13.59 -10.10 -11.16
CA ASP A 539 12.93 -11.19 -11.89
C ASP A 539 11.41 -11.00 -11.89
N ILE A 540 10.93 -10.25 -12.86
CA ILE A 540 9.50 -9.97 -13.04
C ILE A 540 8.65 -11.21 -13.32
N THR A 541 9.24 -12.38 -13.60
CA THR A 541 8.48 -13.64 -13.74
C THR A 541 8.06 -14.23 -12.40
N ARG A 542 8.65 -13.71 -11.31
CA ARG A 542 8.34 -14.02 -9.91
C ARG A 542 7.81 -12.80 -9.16
N THR A 543 7.16 -11.87 -9.86
CA THR A 543 6.50 -10.71 -9.22
C THR A 543 5.30 -11.15 -8.38
N ALA A 544 5.26 -10.69 -7.14
CA ALA A 544 4.07 -10.72 -6.29
C ALA A 544 3.48 -9.31 -6.15
N LEU A 545 2.16 -9.21 -6.23
CA LEU A 545 1.42 -7.96 -6.17
C LEU A 545 0.67 -7.79 -4.85
N LEU A 546 0.43 -6.54 -4.46
CA LEU A 546 -0.47 -6.15 -3.39
C LEU A 546 -1.47 -5.11 -3.90
N ASP A 547 -2.74 -5.26 -3.55
CA ASP A 547 -3.84 -4.37 -3.91
C ASP A 547 -4.31 -3.54 -2.72
N ASN A 548 -4.16 -2.20 -2.80
CA ASN A 548 -4.66 -1.29 -1.76
C ASN A 548 -5.70 -0.34 -2.34
N PHE A 549 -6.98 -0.57 -2.02
CA PHE A 549 -8.10 0.22 -2.51
C PHE A 549 -8.44 1.34 -1.54
N CYS A 550 -8.58 2.57 -2.04
CA CYS A 550 -9.09 3.71 -1.31
C CYS A 550 -10.21 4.39 -2.07
N ALA A 551 -11.37 4.57 -1.43
CA ALA A 551 -12.50 5.25 -2.03
C ALA A 551 -13.38 5.95 -0.99
N GLY A 552 -14.28 6.80 -1.47
CA GLY A 552 -15.42 7.30 -0.70
C GLY A 552 -16.40 6.18 -0.30
N SER A 553 -17.63 6.53 0.02
CA SER A 553 -18.63 5.60 0.55
C SER A 553 -19.11 4.60 -0.52
N PRO A 554 -18.94 3.27 -0.32
CA PRO A 554 -19.44 2.24 -1.24
C PRO A 554 -20.97 2.11 -1.20
N LYS A 555 -21.66 2.89 -0.36
CA LYS A 555 -23.12 3.03 -0.41
C LYS A 555 -23.58 3.75 -1.68
N ASP A 556 -22.72 4.59 -2.26
CA ASP A 556 -22.95 5.16 -3.57
C ASP A 556 -22.73 4.09 -4.65
N PRO A 557 -23.76 3.76 -5.46
CA PRO A 557 -23.62 2.78 -6.54
C PRO A 557 -22.52 3.12 -7.55
N GLN A 558 -22.19 4.40 -7.77
CA GLN A 558 -21.12 4.81 -8.69
C GLN A 558 -19.73 4.47 -8.12
N VAL A 559 -19.50 4.77 -6.85
CA VAL A 559 -18.26 4.40 -6.14
C VAL A 559 -18.11 2.88 -6.14
N MET A 560 -19.17 2.15 -5.80
CA MET A 560 -19.17 0.68 -5.86
C MET A 560 -18.91 0.15 -7.28
N GLY A 561 -19.46 0.81 -8.31
CA GLY A 561 -19.21 0.47 -9.72
C GLY A 561 -17.74 0.63 -10.12
N GLY A 562 -17.09 1.70 -9.66
CA GLY A 562 -15.66 1.91 -9.85
C GLY A 562 -14.82 0.83 -9.15
N LEU A 563 -15.16 0.47 -7.92
CA LEU A 563 -14.50 -0.61 -7.18
C LEU A 563 -14.60 -1.96 -7.89
N VAL A 564 -15.77 -2.31 -8.43
CA VAL A 564 -15.94 -3.54 -9.23
C VAL A 564 -15.02 -3.53 -10.45
N LEU A 565 -14.96 -2.42 -11.19
CA LEU A 565 -14.11 -2.31 -12.37
C LEU A 565 -12.62 -2.37 -12.03
N ALA A 566 -12.18 -1.70 -10.96
CA ALA A 566 -10.80 -1.77 -10.50
C ALA A 566 -10.43 -3.20 -10.09
N ALA A 567 -11.31 -3.91 -9.38
CA ALA A 567 -11.10 -5.32 -9.01
C ALA A 567 -11.06 -6.26 -10.22
N GLU A 568 -11.90 -6.04 -11.24
CA GLU A 568 -11.82 -6.75 -12.53
C GLU A 568 -10.49 -6.45 -13.25
N GLY A 569 -10.02 -5.21 -13.19
CA GLY A 569 -8.73 -4.79 -13.74
C GLY A 569 -7.56 -5.47 -13.03
N CYS A 570 -7.56 -5.53 -11.69
CA CYS A 570 -6.57 -6.31 -10.93
C CYS A 570 -6.56 -7.78 -11.37
N TYR A 571 -7.73 -8.40 -11.53
CA TYR A 571 -7.80 -9.78 -12.03
C TYR A 571 -7.11 -9.92 -13.41
N ALA A 572 -7.39 -9.00 -14.34
CA ALA A 572 -6.79 -9.02 -15.66
C ALA A 572 -5.28 -8.77 -15.63
N ALA A 573 -4.80 -7.82 -14.81
CA ALA A 573 -3.38 -7.55 -14.62
C ALA A 573 -2.63 -8.76 -14.07
N ALA A 574 -3.12 -9.36 -12.98
CA ALA A 574 -2.50 -10.54 -12.38
C ALA A 574 -2.42 -11.71 -13.38
N MET A 575 -3.50 -11.98 -14.12
CA MET A 575 -3.50 -13.03 -15.14
C MET A 575 -2.58 -12.71 -16.33
N GLY A 576 -2.48 -11.44 -16.72
CA GLY A 576 -1.68 -10.99 -17.86
C GLY A 576 -0.18 -11.05 -17.60
N TYR A 577 0.27 -10.50 -16.47
CA TYR A 577 1.68 -10.56 -16.05
C TYR A 577 2.04 -11.91 -15.41
N GLY A 578 1.05 -12.75 -15.11
CA GLY A 578 1.28 -13.98 -14.37
C GLY A 578 1.73 -13.74 -12.93
N ALA A 579 1.38 -12.59 -12.35
CA ALA A 579 1.81 -12.10 -11.05
C ALA A 579 0.65 -12.19 -10.04
N PRO A 580 0.72 -13.09 -9.03
CA PRO A 580 -0.34 -13.24 -8.05
C PRO A 580 -0.41 -12.09 -7.06
N PHE A 581 -1.61 -11.75 -6.60
CA PHE A 581 -1.79 -10.94 -5.40
C PHE A 581 -1.56 -11.81 -4.16
N ILE A 582 -0.71 -11.35 -3.24
CA ILE A 582 -0.33 -12.10 -2.04
C ILE A 582 -0.92 -11.50 -0.75
N SER A 583 -1.20 -10.20 -0.77
CA SER A 583 -1.73 -9.40 0.32
C SER A 583 -2.41 -8.15 -0.25
N GLY A 584 -3.07 -7.37 0.60
CA GLY A 584 -3.73 -6.12 0.22
C GLY A 584 -4.47 -5.49 1.39
N LYS A 585 -5.16 -4.39 1.11
CA LYS A 585 -6.04 -3.69 2.05
C LYS A 585 -7.14 -2.92 1.29
N ASP A 586 -8.24 -2.66 1.98
CA ASP A 586 -9.24 -1.70 1.54
C ASP A 586 -9.52 -0.68 2.64
N SER A 587 -9.68 0.57 2.22
CA SER A 587 -10.10 1.69 3.05
C SER A 587 -11.21 2.44 2.32
N PHE A 588 -12.37 2.49 2.97
CA PHE A 588 -13.59 3.09 2.43
C PHE A 588 -14.06 4.24 3.29
N TYR A 589 -15.09 4.95 2.81
CA TYR A 589 -15.64 6.11 3.53
C TYR A 589 -14.62 7.26 3.67
N ASN A 590 -13.62 7.32 2.79
CA ASN A 590 -12.68 8.45 2.68
C ASN A 590 -13.39 9.64 2.04
N GLN A 591 -14.22 10.33 2.82
CA GLN A 591 -14.96 11.50 2.39
C GLN A 591 -15.34 12.37 3.60
N SER A 592 -15.35 13.69 3.38
CA SER A 592 -15.79 14.69 4.37
C SER A 592 -16.78 15.65 3.74
N THR A 593 -17.28 16.59 4.53
CA THR A 593 -18.15 17.68 4.05
C THR A 593 -17.32 18.93 3.79
N ASP A 594 -17.50 19.57 2.63
CA ASP A 594 -16.83 20.84 2.29
C ASP A 594 -17.42 22.03 3.06
N ALA A 595 -16.78 23.20 2.95
CA ALA A 595 -17.24 24.42 3.64
C ALA A 595 -18.63 24.92 3.18
N ALA A 596 -19.19 24.34 2.12
CA ALA A 596 -20.54 24.62 1.61
C ALA A 596 -21.56 23.53 2.00
N GLY A 597 -21.18 22.54 2.82
CA GLY A 597 -22.07 21.48 3.28
C GLY A 597 -22.22 20.30 2.30
N ARG A 598 -21.40 20.22 1.23
CA ARG A 598 -21.49 19.15 0.22
C ARG A 598 -20.51 18.04 0.52
N GLN A 599 -20.88 16.79 0.20
CA GLN A 599 -19.97 15.66 0.32
C GLN A 599 -18.80 15.80 -0.66
N TYR A 600 -17.59 15.54 -0.17
CA TYR A 600 -16.32 15.67 -0.88
C TYR A 600 -15.55 14.36 -0.75
N PRO A 601 -15.83 13.36 -1.60
CA PRO A 601 -15.13 12.09 -1.58
C PRO A 601 -13.77 12.17 -2.26
N VAL A 602 -12.81 11.40 -1.75
CA VAL A 602 -11.54 11.22 -2.46
C VAL A 602 -11.78 10.55 -3.82
N PRO A 603 -10.94 10.84 -4.82
CA PRO A 603 -10.88 10.04 -6.04
C PRO A 603 -10.69 8.56 -5.71
N LEU A 604 -11.36 7.68 -6.45
CA LEU A 604 -11.06 6.25 -6.38
C LEU A 604 -9.57 6.06 -6.70
N THR A 605 -8.85 5.53 -5.72
CA THR A 605 -7.39 5.40 -5.75
C THR A 605 -7.05 3.93 -5.51
N LEU A 606 -6.18 3.39 -6.35
CA LEU A 606 -5.65 2.05 -6.21
C LEU A 606 -4.14 2.14 -6.26
N LEU A 607 -3.50 1.75 -5.16
CA LEU A 607 -2.07 1.53 -5.10
C LEU A 607 -1.80 0.05 -5.37
N ILE A 608 -1.02 -0.23 -6.41
CA ILE A 608 -0.42 -1.53 -6.63
C ILE A 608 1.03 -1.48 -6.13
N SER A 609 1.35 -2.29 -5.13
CA SER A 609 2.74 -2.52 -4.73
C SER A 609 3.20 -3.86 -5.26
N ALA A 610 4.47 -3.96 -5.63
CA ALA A 610 5.03 -5.16 -6.24
C ALA A 610 6.41 -5.48 -5.65
N VAL A 611 6.67 -6.76 -5.43
CA VAL A 611 8.00 -7.26 -5.06
C VAL A 611 8.43 -8.39 -5.98
N ALA A 612 9.71 -8.43 -6.31
CA ALA A 612 10.32 -9.48 -7.11
C ALA A 612 11.74 -9.78 -6.64
N PRO A 613 12.22 -11.04 -6.75
CA PRO A 613 13.56 -11.40 -6.34
C PRO A 613 14.61 -10.81 -7.30
N VAL A 614 15.75 -10.42 -6.74
CA VAL A 614 16.98 -10.07 -7.44
C VAL A 614 17.99 -11.16 -7.11
N GLU A 615 18.37 -11.97 -8.10
CA GLU A 615 19.23 -13.15 -7.89
C GLU A 615 20.62 -12.76 -7.36
N ASP A 616 21.17 -11.66 -7.85
CA ASP A 616 22.45 -11.12 -7.41
C ASP A 616 22.39 -9.60 -7.43
N ILE A 617 22.31 -9.00 -6.23
CA ILE A 617 22.18 -7.54 -6.05
C ILE A 617 23.33 -6.74 -6.67
N ARG A 618 24.49 -7.34 -6.91
CA ARG A 618 25.64 -6.66 -7.53
C ARG A 618 25.42 -6.36 -9.02
N LYS A 619 24.40 -6.98 -9.60
CA LYS A 619 23.99 -6.83 -11.00
C LYS A 619 22.73 -5.98 -11.14
N SER A 620 22.32 -5.27 -10.09
CA SER A 620 21.19 -4.34 -10.16
C SER A 620 21.47 -3.16 -11.09
N PHE A 621 20.40 -2.61 -11.65
CA PHE A 621 20.44 -1.51 -12.61
C PHE A 621 19.89 -0.23 -12.00
N SER A 622 20.15 0.89 -12.68
CA SER A 622 19.69 2.23 -12.31
C SER A 622 19.44 3.03 -13.58
N MET A 623 18.57 4.02 -13.52
CA MET A 623 18.15 4.82 -14.68
C MET A 623 19.18 5.80 -15.24
N ASN A 624 20.16 6.23 -14.45
CA ASN A 624 21.05 7.30 -14.87
C ASN A 624 21.97 6.87 -16.03
N LEU A 625 22.17 7.75 -17.02
CA LEU A 625 23.07 7.48 -18.14
C LEU A 625 24.51 7.21 -17.65
N LYS A 626 25.22 6.34 -18.37
CA LYS A 626 26.52 5.78 -17.94
C LYS A 626 27.66 6.17 -18.85
N ARG A 627 27.47 6.23 -20.18
CA ARG A 627 28.59 6.42 -21.10
C ARG A 627 28.22 7.15 -22.40
N PRO A 628 28.92 8.25 -22.75
CA PRO A 628 28.77 8.92 -24.03
C PRO A 628 29.01 8.00 -25.23
N GLY A 629 28.23 8.20 -26.29
CA GLY A 629 28.29 7.43 -27.53
C GLY A 629 27.53 6.10 -27.48
N ASN A 630 27.03 5.67 -26.32
CA ASN A 630 26.12 4.53 -26.24
C ASN A 630 24.78 4.86 -26.92
N PRO A 631 24.20 3.91 -27.68
CA PRO A 631 22.86 4.07 -28.22
C PRO A 631 21.80 4.03 -27.12
N ILE A 632 20.78 4.88 -27.29
CA ILE A 632 19.57 4.91 -26.47
C ILE A 632 18.42 4.32 -27.30
N TYR A 633 17.74 3.34 -26.73
CA TYR A 633 16.58 2.68 -27.33
C TYR A 633 15.31 3.02 -26.56
N LEU A 634 14.21 3.18 -27.30
CA LEU A 634 12.86 3.19 -26.77
C LEU A 634 12.23 1.83 -26.99
N ALA A 635 11.88 1.16 -25.89
CA ALA A 635 11.04 -0.02 -25.90
C ALA A 635 9.57 0.39 -25.73
N GLY A 636 8.66 -0.30 -26.42
CA GLY A 636 7.23 -0.03 -26.41
C GLY A 636 6.76 0.93 -27.51
N THR A 637 5.45 1.13 -27.59
CA THR A 637 4.79 1.95 -28.62
C THR A 637 4.15 3.18 -28.00
N ALA A 638 4.45 4.37 -28.52
CA ALA A 638 3.74 5.59 -28.14
C ALA A 638 2.30 5.55 -28.68
N ARG A 639 1.31 5.71 -27.80
CA ARG A 639 -0.11 5.63 -28.16
C ARG A 639 -0.80 6.98 -27.99
N LYS A 640 -1.91 7.15 -28.69
CA LYS A 640 -2.75 8.34 -28.53
C LYS A 640 -3.43 8.37 -27.17
N GLY A 641 -3.82 9.57 -26.76
CA GLY A 641 -4.56 9.82 -25.53
C GLY A 641 -3.72 10.60 -24.51
N MET A 642 -4.34 11.63 -23.95
CA MET A 642 -3.72 12.50 -22.94
C MET A 642 -4.51 12.50 -21.63
N GLY A 643 -5.55 11.68 -21.52
CA GLY A 643 -6.41 11.60 -20.34
C GLY A 643 -5.61 11.28 -19.09
N GLY A 644 -5.70 12.15 -18.08
CA GLY A 644 -4.97 12.02 -16.83
C GLY A 644 -3.53 12.54 -16.83
N SER A 645 -2.98 12.97 -17.97
CA SER A 645 -1.58 13.40 -18.04
C SER A 645 -1.27 14.74 -17.37
N ILE A 646 -0.04 14.88 -16.87
CA ILE A 646 0.50 16.13 -16.32
C ILE A 646 0.45 17.26 -17.36
N TYR A 647 0.68 16.94 -18.62
CA TYR A 647 0.52 17.91 -19.70
C TYR A 647 -0.90 18.49 -19.74
N ASN A 648 -1.93 17.65 -19.62
CA ASN A 648 -3.32 18.10 -19.66
C ASN A 648 -3.75 18.87 -18.41
N GLU A 649 -3.15 18.56 -17.25
CA GLU A 649 -3.35 19.33 -16.03
C GLU A 649 -2.82 20.76 -16.20
N LEU A 650 -1.65 20.94 -16.81
CA LEU A 650 -1.04 22.25 -17.06
C LEU A 650 -1.63 22.98 -18.26
N TYR A 651 -1.96 22.26 -19.32
CA TYR A 651 -2.39 22.78 -20.61
C TYR A 651 -3.62 22.02 -21.12
N PRO A 652 -4.83 22.30 -20.58
CA PRO A 652 -6.03 21.56 -20.90
C PRO A 652 -6.30 21.49 -22.42
N SER A 653 -6.10 20.32 -23.01
CA SER A 653 -6.22 20.13 -24.46
C SER A 653 -7.63 19.72 -24.91
N GLY A 654 -8.47 19.25 -23.98
CA GLY A 654 -9.75 18.63 -24.26
C GLY A 654 -9.67 17.17 -24.72
N ASN A 655 -8.47 16.62 -24.89
CA ASN A 655 -8.27 15.18 -25.11
C ASN A 655 -8.30 14.45 -23.77
N ASN A 656 -9.34 13.69 -23.48
CA ASN A 656 -9.44 12.86 -22.26
C ASN A 656 -9.40 11.36 -22.58
N ALA A 657 -8.97 10.99 -23.79
CA ALA A 657 -8.78 9.59 -24.15
C ALA A 657 -7.62 8.97 -23.36
N LEU A 658 -7.83 7.76 -22.89
CA LEU A 658 -6.80 6.94 -22.25
C LEU A 658 -6.15 6.03 -23.29
N SER A 659 -4.84 5.83 -23.19
CA SER A 659 -4.15 4.87 -24.04
C SER A 659 -4.51 3.43 -23.67
N GLY A 660 -4.66 2.55 -24.67
CA GLY A 660 -4.84 1.13 -24.43
C GLY A 660 -3.56 0.45 -23.93
N LEU A 661 -3.71 -0.67 -23.22
CA LEU A 661 -2.62 -1.51 -22.74
C LEU A 661 -2.89 -2.97 -23.11
N ASP A 662 -2.01 -3.58 -23.89
CA ASP A 662 -1.97 -5.04 -24.06
C ASP A 662 -0.90 -5.62 -23.14
N ILE A 663 -1.35 -6.21 -22.04
CA ILE A 663 -0.48 -6.75 -21.00
C ILE A 663 0.35 -7.94 -21.51
N LYS A 664 -0.19 -8.76 -22.42
CA LYS A 664 0.52 -9.96 -22.90
C LYS A 664 1.72 -9.55 -23.75
N ASP A 665 1.51 -8.58 -24.63
CA ASP A 665 2.57 -8.02 -25.46
C ASP A 665 3.60 -7.28 -24.61
N SER A 666 3.14 -6.48 -23.64
CA SER A 666 4.00 -5.76 -22.69
C SER A 666 4.88 -6.73 -21.90
N PHE A 667 4.31 -7.80 -21.35
CA PHE A 667 5.07 -8.78 -20.60
C PHE A 667 6.00 -9.62 -21.47
N LYS A 668 5.65 -9.88 -22.74
CA LYS A 668 6.56 -10.49 -23.72
C LYS A 668 7.78 -9.59 -23.95
N LEU A 669 7.56 -8.30 -24.16
CA LEU A 669 8.61 -7.30 -24.27
C LEU A 669 9.49 -7.29 -23.01
N TYR A 670 8.89 -7.19 -21.83
CA TYR A 670 9.62 -7.12 -20.57
C TYR A 670 10.50 -8.34 -20.29
N LYS A 671 10.04 -9.56 -20.60
CA LYS A 671 10.86 -10.77 -20.45
C LYS A 671 12.09 -10.78 -21.37
N ALA A 672 11.94 -10.26 -22.60
CA ALA A 672 13.07 -10.14 -23.51
C ALA A 672 14.07 -9.08 -23.04
N LEU A 673 13.57 -7.93 -22.53
CA LEU A 673 14.40 -6.90 -21.93
C LEU A 673 15.13 -7.42 -20.67
N LEU A 674 14.45 -8.16 -19.79
CA LEU A 674 15.09 -8.81 -18.64
C LEU A 674 16.22 -9.75 -19.08
N SER A 675 16.02 -10.49 -20.17
CA SER A 675 17.05 -11.36 -20.74
C SER A 675 18.23 -10.55 -21.28
N ALA A 676 17.98 -9.40 -21.90
CA ALA A 676 19.01 -8.47 -22.37
C ALA A 676 19.82 -7.88 -21.20
N MET A 677 19.14 -7.48 -20.13
CA MET A 677 19.74 -6.96 -18.91
C MET A 677 20.62 -8.02 -18.25
N ARG A 678 20.12 -9.25 -18.08
CA ARG A 678 20.90 -10.38 -17.51
C ARG A 678 22.13 -10.75 -18.35
N SER A 679 22.08 -10.50 -19.66
CA SER A 679 23.21 -10.72 -20.57
C SER A 679 24.25 -9.58 -20.53
N GLY A 680 24.00 -8.51 -19.78
CA GLY A 680 24.90 -7.36 -19.66
C GLY A 680 24.87 -6.41 -20.86
N TYR A 681 23.82 -6.45 -21.69
CA TYR A 681 23.72 -5.60 -22.88
C TYR A 681 23.19 -4.20 -22.56
N VAL A 682 22.33 -4.10 -21.55
CA VAL A 682 21.74 -2.85 -21.08
C VAL A 682 22.62 -2.27 -19.97
N MET A 683 22.80 -0.95 -19.95
CA MET A 683 23.59 -0.24 -18.95
C MET A 683 22.74 0.62 -18.01
N ALA A 684 21.62 1.14 -18.51
CA ALA A 684 20.64 1.90 -17.75
C ALA A 684 19.25 1.66 -18.33
N ALA A 685 18.23 1.70 -17.48
CA ALA A 685 16.84 1.56 -17.88
C ALA A 685 15.97 2.49 -17.03
N HIS A 686 15.03 3.17 -17.66
CA HIS A 686 14.07 4.03 -16.98
C HIS A 686 12.68 3.88 -17.59
N ASP A 687 11.67 3.86 -16.76
CA ASP A 687 10.28 3.80 -17.19
C ASP A 687 9.82 5.15 -17.79
N ILE A 688 8.74 5.12 -18.58
CA ILE A 688 8.07 6.35 -19.04
C ILE A 688 6.69 6.37 -18.38
N SER A 689 6.56 7.25 -17.39
CA SER A 689 5.39 7.47 -16.52
C SER A 689 4.97 8.95 -16.59
N ASP A 690 4.85 9.64 -15.46
CA ASP A 690 4.38 11.01 -15.36
C ASP A 690 5.29 11.99 -16.13
N GLY A 691 4.69 12.87 -16.94
CA GLY A 691 5.44 13.80 -17.78
C GLY A 691 5.99 13.22 -19.09
N GLY A 692 5.90 11.91 -19.29
CA GLY A 692 6.14 11.25 -20.57
C GLY A 692 7.63 11.14 -20.98
N PHE A 693 7.85 10.88 -22.27
CA PHE A 693 9.18 10.58 -22.83
C PHE A 693 10.22 11.66 -22.52
N ALA A 694 9.83 12.94 -22.61
CA ALA A 694 10.75 14.05 -22.42
C ALA A 694 11.19 14.20 -20.95
N ALA A 695 10.31 13.90 -19.99
CA ALA A 695 10.64 13.91 -18.56
C ALA A 695 11.63 12.79 -18.23
N ALA A 696 11.30 11.54 -18.60
CA ALA A 696 12.18 10.38 -18.39
C ALA A 696 13.57 10.59 -19.03
N ALA A 697 13.64 11.13 -20.26
CA ALA A 697 14.91 11.43 -20.92
C ALA A 697 15.72 12.51 -20.18
N ALA A 698 15.05 13.52 -19.62
CA ALA A 698 15.70 14.55 -18.81
C ALA A 698 16.28 13.96 -17.52
N GLU A 699 15.48 13.15 -16.82
CA GLU A 699 15.86 12.49 -15.57
C GLU A 699 17.08 11.57 -15.77
N MET A 700 17.08 10.75 -16.82
CA MET A 700 18.25 9.92 -17.16
C MET A 700 19.50 10.77 -17.44
N ALA A 701 19.34 11.88 -18.16
CA ALA A 701 20.43 12.77 -18.56
C ALA A 701 21.07 13.47 -17.36
N PHE A 702 20.31 14.24 -16.58
CA PHE A 702 20.87 14.93 -15.42
C PHE A 702 21.26 13.97 -14.28
N GLY A 703 20.61 12.81 -14.16
CA GLY A 703 21.02 11.79 -13.18
C GLY A 703 22.38 11.19 -13.51
N GLY A 704 22.75 11.15 -14.80
CA GLY A 704 24.01 10.57 -15.28
C GLY A 704 25.16 11.57 -15.43
N ASP A 705 24.91 12.88 -15.25
CA ASP A 705 25.83 13.96 -15.66
C ASP A 705 26.22 13.90 -17.16
N PHE A 706 25.31 13.40 -18.01
CA PHE A 706 25.47 13.29 -19.47
C PHE A 706 24.28 13.90 -20.20
N GLY A 707 24.43 14.22 -21.49
CA GLY A 707 23.29 14.62 -22.31
C GLY A 707 22.77 13.46 -23.17
N ALA A 708 21.72 13.73 -23.94
CA ALA A 708 21.18 12.79 -24.92
C ALA A 708 20.75 13.52 -26.19
N ASP A 709 21.06 12.94 -27.35
CA ASP A 709 20.57 13.37 -28.66
C ASP A 709 19.52 12.36 -29.12
N LEU A 710 18.23 12.75 -29.16
CA LEU A 710 17.09 11.86 -29.33
C LEU A 710 16.15 12.31 -30.45
N CYS A 711 15.52 11.34 -31.13
CA CYS A 711 14.47 11.54 -32.13
C CYS A 711 13.36 10.49 -31.94
N PRO A 712 12.36 10.74 -31.07
CA PRO A 712 11.30 9.76 -30.75
C PRO A 712 10.43 9.38 -31.96
N GLU A 713 10.38 10.20 -33.01
CA GLU A 713 9.67 9.88 -34.26
C GLU A 713 10.29 8.69 -35.03
N LEU A 714 11.54 8.29 -34.72
CA LEU A 714 12.15 7.08 -35.29
C LEU A 714 11.69 5.79 -34.60
N CYS A 715 10.88 5.91 -33.54
CA CYS A 715 10.42 4.80 -32.73
C CYS A 715 8.98 4.39 -33.05
N PHE A 716 8.52 3.32 -32.42
CA PHE A 716 7.16 2.82 -32.61
C PHE A 716 6.13 3.79 -32.04
N ALA A 717 5.18 4.20 -32.87
CA ALA A 717 4.05 5.03 -32.46
C ALA A 717 2.78 4.72 -33.27
N GLU A 718 1.61 5.00 -32.69
CA GLU A 718 0.35 4.94 -33.41
C GLU A 718 0.28 6.01 -34.51
N SER A 719 -0.34 5.65 -35.64
CA SER A 719 -0.45 6.56 -36.80
C SER A 719 -1.15 7.87 -36.44
N GLY A 720 -0.56 9.00 -36.83
CA GLY A 720 -1.11 10.34 -36.58
C GLY A 720 -0.97 10.83 -35.14
N ILE A 721 -0.01 10.29 -34.38
CA ILE A 721 0.41 10.86 -33.10
C ILE A 721 1.03 12.26 -33.32
N SER A 722 0.74 13.21 -32.43
CA SER A 722 1.32 14.55 -32.50
C SER A 722 2.70 14.63 -31.84
N GLU A 723 3.50 15.65 -32.19
CA GLU A 723 4.78 15.96 -31.50
C GLU A 723 4.55 16.11 -29.96
N THR A 724 3.41 16.68 -29.55
CA THR A 724 3.04 16.82 -28.14
C THR A 724 2.78 15.48 -27.46
N GLU A 725 2.02 14.58 -28.08
CA GLU A 725 1.74 13.24 -27.53
C GLU A 725 3.00 12.37 -27.49
N LEU A 726 3.90 12.50 -28.48
CA LEU A 726 5.19 11.80 -28.47
C LEU A 726 6.07 12.22 -27.29
N LEU A 727 6.14 13.53 -27.01
CA LEU A 727 7.00 14.07 -25.96
C LEU A 727 6.41 13.91 -24.55
N PHE A 728 5.11 14.16 -24.40
CA PHE A 728 4.46 14.32 -23.09
C PHE A 728 3.25 13.42 -22.86
N GLY A 729 2.92 12.54 -23.82
CA GLY A 729 1.93 11.49 -23.59
C GLY A 729 2.49 10.45 -22.63
N GLU A 730 1.62 9.94 -21.76
CA GLU A 730 1.97 9.04 -20.65
C GLU A 730 1.46 7.61 -20.92
N SER A 731 1.45 7.20 -22.20
CA SER A 731 1.03 5.85 -22.57
C SER A 731 1.92 4.79 -21.90
N PRO A 732 1.33 3.73 -21.29
CA PRO A 732 2.05 2.72 -20.52
C PRO A 732 2.94 1.83 -21.40
N SER A 733 3.68 0.93 -20.76
CA SER A 733 4.55 -0.06 -21.40
C SER A 733 5.70 0.44 -22.25
N ARG A 734 6.26 1.59 -21.89
CA ARG A 734 7.43 2.18 -22.55
C ARG A 734 8.61 2.38 -21.61
N LEU A 735 9.82 2.11 -22.09
CA LEU A 735 11.07 2.29 -21.33
C LEU A 735 12.15 2.90 -22.23
N LEU A 736 12.98 3.75 -21.64
CA LEU A 736 14.26 4.15 -22.24
C LEU A 736 15.37 3.23 -21.74
N LEU A 737 16.22 2.80 -22.66
CA LEU A 737 17.31 1.88 -22.40
C LEU A 737 18.61 2.45 -22.96
N GLU A 738 19.63 2.61 -22.13
CA GLU A 738 21.00 2.77 -22.62
C GLU A 738 21.59 1.38 -22.85
N VAL A 739 22.06 1.12 -24.07
CA VAL A 739 22.67 -0.16 -24.45
C VAL A 739 24.18 0.03 -24.61
N ASP A 740 24.98 -0.91 -24.12
CA ASP A 740 26.43 -0.87 -24.33
C ASP A 740 26.71 -0.99 -25.82
N LYS A 741 27.41 -0.01 -26.39
CA LYS A 741 27.72 0.05 -27.82
C LYS A 741 28.41 -1.22 -28.33
N LYS A 742 29.21 -1.88 -27.48
CA LYS A 742 29.91 -3.13 -27.84
C LYS A 742 28.96 -4.31 -28.02
N SER A 743 27.82 -4.29 -27.35
CA SER A 743 26.82 -5.38 -27.30
C SER A 743 25.56 -5.04 -28.11
N GLU A 744 25.57 -3.94 -28.87
CA GLU A 744 24.41 -3.44 -29.59
C GLU A 744 23.85 -4.46 -30.60
N SER A 745 24.72 -5.16 -31.33
CA SER A 745 24.31 -6.19 -32.28
C SER A 745 23.59 -7.36 -31.59
N ASP A 746 24.13 -7.82 -30.45
CA ASP A 746 23.55 -8.92 -29.68
C ASP A 746 22.22 -8.52 -29.03
N PHE A 747 22.15 -7.28 -28.52
CA PHE A 747 20.91 -6.68 -28.05
C PHE A 747 19.84 -6.69 -29.14
N LEU A 748 20.16 -6.16 -30.33
CA LEU A 748 19.24 -6.11 -31.46
C LEU A 748 18.79 -7.49 -31.91
N SER A 749 19.68 -8.49 -31.91
CA SER A 749 19.33 -9.87 -32.22
C SER A 749 18.26 -10.39 -31.25
N LEU A 750 18.40 -10.10 -29.96
CA LEU A 750 17.49 -10.55 -28.91
C LEU A 750 16.11 -9.88 -28.99
N VAL A 751 16.05 -8.61 -29.38
CA VAL A 751 14.80 -7.82 -29.42
C VAL A 751 14.21 -7.63 -30.82
N SER A 752 14.79 -8.24 -31.85
CA SER A 752 14.46 -8.03 -33.27
C SER A 752 12.98 -8.18 -33.66
N SER A 753 12.22 -8.99 -32.93
CA SER A 753 10.79 -9.23 -33.17
C SER A 753 9.85 -8.41 -32.28
N LEU A 754 10.39 -7.43 -31.57
CA LEU A 754 9.70 -6.63 -30.56
C LEU A 754 9.70 -5.15 -30.95
N GLN A 755 8.83 -4.40 -30.29
CA GLN A 755 8.70 -2.95 -30.46
C GLN A 755 9.84 -2.24 -29.71
N VAL A 756 11.07 -2.39 -30.19
CA VAL A 756 12.26 -1.72 -29.65
C VAL A 756 12.99 -1.03 -30.80
N ALA A 757 13.13 0.29 -30.70
CA ALA A 757 13.73 1.11 -31.75
C ALA A 757 14.76 2.06 -31.16
N LYS A 758 15.80 2.36 -31.93
CA LYS A 758 16.83 3.31 -31.52
C LYS A 758 16.24 4.72 -31.52
N ALA A 759 16.23 5.35 -30.36
CA ALA A 759 15.79 6.73 -30.20
C ALA A 759 16.95 7.72 -30.42
N GLY A 760 18.19 7.32 -30.15
CA GLY A 760 19.33 8.21 -30.30
C GLY A 760 20.58 7.73 -29.58
N TYR A 761 21.35 8.66 -29.00
CA TYR A 761 22.63 8.38 -28.35
C TYR A 761 22.86 9.26 -27.11
N VAL A 762 23.64 8.74 -26.17
CA VAL A 762 24.20 9.53 -25.06
C VAL A 762 25.25 10.50 -25.62
N ASN A 763 25.20 11.76 -25.22
CA ASN A 763 26.18 12.79 -25.57
C ASN A 763 26.97 13.25 -24.34
N ASN A 764 28.13 13.89 -24.54
CA ASN A 764 28.99 14.39 -23.46
C ASN A 764 28.83 15.91 -23.18
N ARG A 765 27.77 16.54 -23.71
CA ARG A 765 27.57 18.00 -23.60
C ARG A 765 26.76 18.41 -22.37
N ALA A 766 26.25 17.45 -21.59
CA ALA A 766 25.28 17.70 -20.52
C ALA A 766 24.08 18.53 -21.02
N GLU A 767 23.64 18.24 -22.24
CA GLU A 767 22.50 18.86 -22.91
C GLU A 767 21.53 17.79 -23.41
N LEU A 768 20.25 17.95 -23.11
CA LEU A 768 19.18 17.17 -23.70
C LEU A 768 18.74 17.83 -25.00
N ILE A 769 18.89 17.11 -26.11
CA ILE A 769 18.50 17.54 -27.44
C ILE A 769 17.48 16.54 -27.98
N ILE A 770 16.27 17.00 -28.26
CA ILE A 770 15.21 16.21 -28.89
C ILE A 770 14.83 16.89 -30.20
N ILE A 771 14.94 16.15 -31.31
CA ILE A 771 14.58 16.59 -32.65
C ILE A 771 13.43 15.74 -33.22
N ASN A 772 12.79 16.24 -34.26
CA ASN A 772 11.89 15.43 -35.10
C ASN A 772 12.63 14.78 -36.27
N ALA A 773 11.96 13.92 -37.04
CA ALA A 773 12.57 13.20 -38.16
C ALA A 773 13.07 14.11 -39.31
N ARG A 774 12.64 15.38 -39.33
CA ARG A 774 13.11 16.41 -40.27
C ARG A 774 14.30 17.21 -39.74
N GLY A 775 14.84 16.85 -38.57
CA GLY A 775 15.95 17.56 -37.92
C GLY A 775 15.56 18.86 -37.25
N LYS A 776 14.26 19.17 -37.12
CA LYS A 776 13.81 20.35 -36.40
C LYS A 776 13.97 20.11 -34.90
N GLU A 777 14.61 21.07 -34.23
CA GLU A 777 14.72 21.11 -32.78
C GLU A 777 13.34 21.25 -32.11
N LEU A 778 13.01 20.29 -31.26
CA LEU A 778 11.82 20.33 -30.40
C LEU A 778 12.20 20.78 -28.99
N VAL A 779 13.25 20.19 -28.43
CA VAL A 779 13.83 20.53 -27.11
C VAL A 779 15.34 20.63 -27.26
N LYS A 780 15.93 21.68 -26.70
CA LYS A 780 17.37 21.79 -26.48
C LYS A 780 17.60 22.57 -25.19
N GLU A 781 18.07 21.87 -24.16
CA GLU A 781 18.27 22.45 -22.84
C GLU A 781 19.48 21.84 -22.14
N LYS A 782 20.14 22.66 -21.32
CA LYS A 782 21.22 22.20 -20.43
C LYS A 782 20.63 21.42 -19.27
N ASN A 783 21.30 20.34 -18.88
CA ASN A 783 20.91 19.53 -17.72
C ASN A 783 20.75 20.38 -16.46
N ALA A 784 21.65 21.34 -16.21
CA ALA A 784 21.56 22.23 -15.05
C ALA A 784 20.24 23.01 -15.00
N GLY A 785 19.72 23.44 -16.15
CA GLY A 785 18.45 24.16 -16.24
C GLY A 785 17.23 23.26 -16.05
N LEU A 786 17.31 21.99 -16.47
CA LEU A 786 16.26 20.99 -16.25
C LEU A 786 16.26 20.51 -14.80
N LEU A 787 17.44 20.21 -14.26
CA LEU A 787 17.64 19.79 -12.87
C LEU A 787 17.16 20.87 -11.91
N ALA A 788 17.52 22.15 -12.11
CA ALA A 788 17.03 23.24 -11.27
C ALA A 788 15.49 23.38 -11.27
N CYS A 789 14.82 23.04 -12.38
CA CYS A 789 13.37 23.00 -12.44
C CYS A 789 12.79 21.79 -11.70
N TRP A 790 13.45 20.64 -11.79
CA TRP A 790 13.04 19.40 -11.14
C TRP A 790 13.31 19.40 -9.64
N GLU A 791 14.41 20.01 -9.17
CA GLU A 791 14.74 20.18 -7.75
C GLU A 791 13.92 21.27 -7.04
N ARG A 792 12.82 21.71 -7.65
CA ARG A 792 11.85 22.59 -6.99
C ARG A 792 11.46 21.95 -5.65
N ASP A 793 11.63 22.72 -4.57
CA ASP A 793 11.26 22.25 -3.25
C ASP A 793 9.74 22.06 -3.13
N LEU A 794 9.35 20.94 -2.51
CA LEU A 794 7.98 20.63 -2.12
C LEU A 794 7.62 21.22 -0.75
N LEU A 795 8.62 21.64 0.04
CA LEU A 795 8.45 22.23 1.37
C LEU A 795 8.12 23.72 1.36
#